data_AF-A0A1L9V6T3-F1
#
_entry.id   AF-A0A1L9V6T3-F1
#
_cell.length_a   1.000
_cell.length_b   1.000
_cell.length_c   1.000
_cell.angle_alpha   90.00
_cell.angle_beta   90.00
_cell.angle_gamma   90.00
#
_symmetry.space_group_name_H-M   'P 1'
#
loop_
_entity.id
_entity.type
_entity.pdbx_description
1 polymer ?
#
loop_
_entity_poly.entity_id
_entity_poly.type
_entity_poly.pdbx_seq_one_letter_code
_entity_poly.pdbx_strand_id
1 'polypeptide(L)'
;MRPLKRLLRRVHAKEKHQESTPASVVVAQSEPRSVFAHFVVGNAVTMTPEQWEFDIIEAQKAHIDGFALNVGPQDSYTDNVVHKAFAAAEKLGNFSLFLSFDYGTAGPWPVDRVINTVNQYKCSSAHFYYQGKPLVSTFEGTQSVDDWPRIKNATGCIFVPTWTSLGPSGITNTFHVVDGAFSWDAWPVGADNKDTTSDEAWVKALAGRPYMMPVSPWFYTNLPQWQKNWLWRGDDLWHYRWQQVMEMQPAFVQIISWNDYGETHYIGPIYEPGIPEGAANYVSNHSHDAWRELLPHYIDAYKTRNGTNTTTHRMAGTNVHNPKYPASYGEKISYWYRRNPSTSGSHSGTTGNNPAMGQKELNPGQVSQDRVFVTVLVTAPSVVQVQIGDHAPTVLRACTAGINHFSVPFNGQTGPVKVAIMRGGHEIAATTGPAITEQCVDGKINWNAVTFAIPQHSNMAYRSAAPSTADNGTIKPEDFSQPYCDFMADNPTIFHAVNAFAKQLEQHGYEQLPERDVWTGRLKRGGKYYVTRNSSSLIAFAVGSEYQSGNGHAIVAGHVDALTAKLKPVSKLPNKAGYQQLAVAPYAGGLGKTWWDRDLSIGGRVLVRDKKTGKVESKLVKLGWPIARIPTLAEHFGAPSQEPFNKETQMVPIIGIDNSDLFEEQKDAPASGIKAGTFAASQSPKLATVISKELAVDPNHILNWELELYDSQHAQLGGLDKDLIFAGRIDDKLCCYAAQEALLASPDSASPGVVKIVGMFDDEEIGSLLRQGARSNLLSSVMERITEAFATNYGPNVLAQTVANSFLVSSDVCHAVNPNFLGVYLENHAPRLNVGVAVSTDSNGHMTTDSVSHALLSRVAERSGSTLQLFQIRNDSRSGGTIGPMTSARIGMRSIDAGIPQLSMHSIRATTGSLDPGLGVKLFKGFFDHYEEVDKEFADF
;
A
#
# COMPACT_ATOMS: atom_id res chain seq x y z
N MET A 1 47.70 1.57 78.07
CA MET A 1 48.54 0.44 78.50
C MET A 1 47.94 -0.86 77.97
N ARG A 2 48.70 -1.69 77.26
CA ARG A 2 48.37 -3.09 76.89
C ARG A 2 48.57 -4.02 78.14
N PRO A 3 48.34 -5.36 78.09
CA PRO A 3 47.24 -6.19 77.54
C PRO A 3 46.92 -7.43 78.45
N LEU A 4 46.04 -8.38 78.01
CA LEU A 4 46.20 -9.86 78.24
C LEU A 4 45.26 -10.71 77.33
N LYS A 5 45.80 -11.46 76.34
CA LYS A 5 45.84 -12.95 76.12
C LYS A 5 44.51 -13.75 76.17
N ARG A 6 44.22 -14.82 75.40
CA ARG A 6 44.70 -15.54 74.18
C ARG A 6 43.83 -16.82 74.06
N LEU A 7 43.21 -17.18 72.91
CA LEU A 7 43.12 -18.56 72.38
C LEU A 7 42.37 -18.69 71.03
N LEU A 8 42.97 -19.51 70.13
CA LEU A 8 42.47 -20.17 68.89
C LEU A 8 42.18 -19.25 67.67
N ARG A 9 43.18 -19.03 66.77
CA ARG A 9 43.64 -19.84 65.59
C ARG A 9 42.71 -19.64 64.37
N ARG A 10 43.11 -19.17 63.17
CA ARG A 10 44.40 -18.87 62.48
C ARG A 10 44.14 -17.68 61.53
N VAL A 11 44.82 -16.55 61.69
CA VAL A 11 46.03 -16.08 60.96
C VAL A 11 45.82 -15.90 59.44
N HIS A 12 45.50 -14.65 59.08
CA HIS A 12 45.92 -13.97 57.86
C HIS A 12 47.45 -13.81 57.80
N ALA A 13 48.02 -13.95 56.60
CA ALA A 13 49.22 -13.24 56.15
C ALA A 13 48.97 -12.82 54.70
N LYS A 14 48.60 -11.55 54.50
CA LYS A 14 49.35 -10.52 53.73
C LYS A 14 49.90 -11.01 52.38
N GLU A 15 49.37 -10.46 51.28
CA GLU A 15 50.11 -9.49 50.45
C GLU A 15 49.24 -8.84 49.35
N LYS A 16 49.52 -7.54 49.14
CA LYS A 16 49.20 -6.65 48.00
C LYS A 16 47.72 -6.35 47.66
N HIS A 17 47.35 -5.10 47.92
CA HIS A 17 46.16 -4.45 47.35
C HIS A 17 46.29 -4.37 45.83
N GLN A 18 45.37 -5.05 45.16
CA GLN A 18 44.98 -4.81 43.78
C GLN A 18 43.45 -4.75 43.79
N GLU A 19 42.89 -3.59 43.44
CA GLU A 19 41.45 -3.42 43.27
C GLU A 19 40.96 -4.40 42.21
N SER A 20 40.12 -5.36 42.60
CA SER A 20 39.47 -6.29 41.69
C SER A 20 38.13 -5.73 41.25
N THR A 21 38.07 -5.27 40.00
CA THR A 21 36.86 -5.08 39.21
C THR A 21 35.98 -6.35 39.26
N PRO A 22 34.63 -6.24 39.22
CA PRO A 22 33.78 -7.42 39.09
C PRO A 22 34.05 -8.06 37.72
N ALA A 23 34.36 -9.36 37.72
CA ALA A 23 34.57 -10.12 36.51
C ALA A 23 33.29 -10.13 35.67
N SER A 24 33.28 -9.34 34.60
CA SER A 24 32.34 -9.44 33.50
C SER A 24 32.44 -10.85 32.90
N VAL A 25 31.35 -11.61 32.95
CA VAL A 25 31.26 -12.91 32.25
C VAL A 25 31.12 -12.61 30.76
N VAL A 26 32.25 -12.69 30.07
CA VAL A 26 32.38 -12.46 28.63
C VAL A 26 31.81 -13.68 27.89
N VAL A 27 30.62 -13.54 27.30
CA VAL A 27 30.30 -14.26 26.06
C VAL A 27 31.44 -13.93 25.09
N ALA A 28 32.08 -14.94 24.49
CA ALA A 28 33.20 -14.73 23.58
C ALA A 28 32.87 -13.57 22.63
N GLN A 29 33.71 -12.53 22.64
CA GLN A 29 33.49 -11.20 22.04
C GLN A 29 33.19 -11.19 20.51
N SER A 30 33.07 -12.36 19.88
CA SER A 30 32.96 -12.58 18.44
C SER A 30 31.68 -13.28 17.96
N GLU A 31 30.77 -13.72 18.86
CA GLU A 31 29.55 -14.45 18.44
C GLU A 31 28.40 -13.48 18.07
N PRO A 32 27.70 -13.70 16.93
CA PRO A 32 26.60 -12.84 16.50
C PRO A 32 25.38 -12.98 17.42
N ARG A 33 24.77 -11.83 17.76
CA ARG A 33 23.58 -11.75 18.59
C ARG A 33 22.31 -11.79 17.74
N SER A 34 21.28 -12.48 18.22
CA SER A 34 20.01 -12.61 17.49
C SER A 34 18.79 -12.25 18.34
N VAL A 35 17.77 -11.74 17.66
CA VAL A 35 16.47 -11.36 18.23
C VAL A 35 15.39 -12.15 17.51
N PHE A 36 14.53 -12.81 18.26
CA PHE A 36 13.40 -13.58 17.75
C PHE A 36 12.10 -13.05 18.30
N ALA A 37 10.98 -13.33 17.64
CA ALA A 37 9.65 -13.20 18.25
C ALA A 37 9.01 -14.58 18.42
N HIS A 38 8.38 -14.78 19.58
CA HIS A 38 7.58 -15.96 19.87
C HIS A 38 6.33 -15.95 19.00
N PHE A 39 6.07 -17.02 18.26
CA PHE A 39 4.97 -17.08 17.33
C PHE A 39 4.09 -18.29 17.65
N VAL A 40 2.85 -18.04 18.06
CA VAL A 40 1.86 -19.06 18.41
C VAL A 40 1.28 -19.63 17.12
N VAL A 41 1.68 -20.85 16.76
CA VAL A 41 1.26 -21.51 15.50
C VAL A 41 -0.25 -21.80 15.50
N GLY A 42 -0.83 -22.05 16.68
CA GLY A 42 -2.27 -22.21 16.88
C GLY A 42 -3.11 -20.99 16.47
N ASN A 43 -2.54 -19.79 16.49
CA ASN A 43 -3.25 -18.57 16.06
C ASN A 43 -3.09 -18.29 14.55
N ALA A 44 -2.41 -19.18 13.82
CA ALA A 44 -2.05 -18.99 12.41
C ALA A 44 -2.59 -20.08 11.47
N VAL A 45 -3.56 -20.89 11.94
CA VAL A 45 -4.16 -21.99 11.17
C VAL A 45 -4.65 -21.54 9.79
N THR A 46 -5.31 -20.39 9.77
CA THR A 46 -5.94 -19.80 8.58
C THR A 46 -5.03 -18.82 7.85
N MET A 47 -3.81 -18.55 8.35
CA MET A 47 -2.90 -17.64 7.68
C MET A 47 -2.55 -18.15 6.29
N THR A 48 -2.69 -17.26 5.30
CA THR A 48 -2.25 -17.52 3.93
C THR A 48 -0.73 -17.43 3.83
N PRO A 49 -0.10 -18.00 2.79
CA PRO A 49 1.33 -17.80 2.55
C PRO A 49 1.72 -16.31 2.50
N GLU A 50 0.87 -15.46 1.92
CA GLU A 50 1.11 -14.02 1.84
C GLU A 50 1.07 -13.33 3.21
N GLN A 51 0.22 -13.81 4.14
CA GLN A 51 0.20 -13.30 5.51
C GLN A 51 1.43 -13.74 6.31
N TRP A 52 1.91 -14.97 6.10
CA TRP A 52 3.21 -15.41 6.64
C TRP A 52 4.37 -14.57 6.09
N GLU A 53 4.35 -14.29 4.78
CA GLU A 53 5.34 -13.41 4.15
C GLU A 53 5.28 -11.99 4.72
N PHE A 54 4.07 -11.43 4.89
CA PHE A 54 3.88 -10.10 5.47
C PHE A 54 4.40 -10.01 6.90
N ASP A 55 4.06 -10.98 7.76
CA ASP A 55 4.54 -11.02 9.14
C ASP A 55 6.06 -11.11 9.22
N ILE A 56 6.67 -11.95 8.37
CA ILE A 56 8.13 -12.04 8.26
C ILE A 56 8.74 -10.70 7.83
N ILE A 57 8.13 -10.02 6.85
CA ILE A 57 8.62 -8.71 6.39
C ILE A 57 8.50 -7.65 7.50
N GLU A 58 7.37 -7.58 8.19
CA GLU A 58 7.18 -6.66 9.31
C GLU A 58 8.17 -6.95 10.45
N ALA A 59 8.48 -8.22 10.71
CA ALA A 59 9.51 -8.62 11.67
C ALA A 59 10.92 -8.20 11.19
N GLN A 60 11.24 -8.40 9.91
CA GLN A 60 12.49 -7.92 9.30
C GLN A 60 12.63 -6.40 9.36
N LYS A 61 11.56 -5.63 9.11
CA LYS A 61 11.54 -4.16 9.25
C LYS A 61 11.73 -3.73 10.70
N ALA A 62 11.23 -4.51 11.64
CA ALA A 62 11.50 -4.33 13.06
C ALA A 62 12.90 -4.81 13.47
N HIS A 63 13.72 -5.34 12.55
CA HIS A 63 15.06 -5.92 12.75
C HIS A 63 15.09 -7.21 13.58
N ILE A 64 13.94 -7.88 13.71
CA ILE A 64 13.83 -9.21 14.29
C ILE A 64 14.41 -10.21 13.27
N ASP A 65 15.29 -11.10 13.73
CA ASP A 65 16.00 -12.05 12.88
C ASP A 65 15.16 -13.29 12.54
N GLY A 66 14.14 -13.57 13.35
CA GLY A 66 13.38 -14.79 13.16
C GLY A 66 12.18 -15.01 14.08
N PHE A 67 11.45 -16.10 13.83
CA PHE A 67 10.38 -16.56 14.70
C PHE A 67 10.72 -17.88 15.41
N ALA A 68 10.37 -17.93 16.69
CA ALA A 68 10.30 -19.16 17.45
C ALA A 68 8.88 -19.72 17.33
N LEU A 69 8.70 -20.76 16.52
CA LEU A 69 7.39 -21.35 16.23
C LEU A 69 6.94 -22.24 17.39
N ASN A 70 6.04 -21.73 18.22
CA ASN A 70 5.40 -22.47 19.29
C ASN A 70 4.36 -23.44 18.71
N VAL A 71 4.64 -24.74 18.81
CA VAL A 71 3.85 -25.81 18.19
C VAL A 71 3.27 -26.76 19.24
N GLY A 72 2.02 -27.18 19.04
CA GLY A 72 1.31 -28.15 19.88
C GLY A 72 1.31 -29.58 19.29
N PRO A 73 1.38 -30.64 20.12
CA PRO A 73 1.49 -32.03 19.67
C PRO A 73 0.19 -32.61 19.09
N GLN A 74 -0.96 -32.09 19.53
CA GLN A 74 -2.28 -32.68 19.24
C GLN A 74 -2.98 -32.02 18.04
N ASP A 75 -2.39 -30.97 17.49
CA ASP A 75 -3.00 -30.14 16.47
C ASP A 75 -2.81 -30.74 15.08
N SER A 76 -3.92 -31.12 14.44
CA SER A 76 -3.92 -31.71 13.10
C SER A 76 -3.39 -30.77 12.01
N TYR A 77 -3.34 -29.48 12.30
CA TYR A 77 -2.89 -28.43 11.37
C TYR A 77 -1.42 -28.04 11.55
N THR A 78 -0.74 -28.44 12.64
CA THR A 78 0.62 -27.99 12.97
C THR A 78 1.59 -28.15 11.80
N ASP A 79 1.65 -29.33 11.18
CA ASP A 79 2.61 -29.58 10.10
C ASP A 79 2.39 -28.68 8.89
N ASN A 80 1.13 -28.42 8.53
CA ASN A 80 0.78 -27.57 7.41
C ASN A 80 1.15 -26.11 7.69
N VAL A 81 0.89 -25.62 8.90
CA VAL A 81 1.21 -24.24 9.27
C VAL A 81 2.72 -24.03 9.38
N VAL A 82 3.45 -24.97 9.99
CA VAL A 82 4.92 -24.95 10.04
C VAL A 82 5.51 -25.00 8.63
N HIS A 83 4.96 -25.83 7.74
CA HIS A 83 5.41 -25.89 6.35
C HIS A 83 5.25 -24.54 5.64
N LYS A 84 4.10 -23.88 5.80
CA LYS A 84 3.87 -22.53 5.26
C LYS A 84 4.86 -21.50 5.82
N ALA A 85 5.12 -21.53 7.12
CA ALA A 85 6.07 -20.63 7.77
C ALA A 85 7.48 -20.79 7.19
N PHE A 86 7.99 -22.03 7.12
CA PHE A 86 9.30 -22.32 6.53
C PHE A 86 9.36 -21.96 5.05
N ALA A 87 8.34 -22.29 4.26
CA ALA A 87 8.29 -21.91 2.84
C ALA A 87 8.33 -20.38 2.64
N ALA A 88 7.61 -19.61 3.46
CA ALA A 88 7.63 -18.15 3.40
C ALA A 88 9.01 -17.57 3.79
N ALA A 89 9.63 -18.09 4.84
CA ALA A 89 10.96 -17.65 5.27
C ALA A 89 12.06 -18.01 4.25
N GLU A 90 12.01 -19.20 3.65
CA GLU A 90 12.93 -19.60 2.58
C GLU A 90 12.79 -18.72 1.35
N LYS A 91 11.54 -18.40 0.96
CA LYS A 91 11.23 -17.55 -0.19
C LYS A 91 11.76 -16.12 -0.01
N LEU A 92 11.56 -15.53 1.17
CA LEU A 92 11.95 -14.14 1.44
C LEU A 92 13.45 -13.97 1.71
N GLY A 93 14.09 -15.02 2.25
CA GLY A 93 15.48 -15.02 2.68
C GLY A 93 15.75 -14.05 3.83
N ASN A 94 16.94 -14.17 4.45
CA ASN A 94 17.39 -13.31 5.55
C ASN A 94 16.42 -13.25 6.75
N PHE A 95 15.72 -14.35 7.01
CA PHE A 95 14.87 -14.53 8.19
C PHE A 95 14.93 -15.99 8.61
N SER A 96 15.06 -16.24 9.90
CA SER A 96 15.24 -17.60 10.41
C SER A 96 14.04 -18.05 11.24
N LEU A 97 13.83 -19.36 11.30
CA LEU A 97 12.80 -19.99 12.12
C LEU A 97 13.44 -21.08 12.96
N PHE A 98 12.89 -21.31 14.14
CA PHE A 98 13.16 -22.55 14.87
C PHE A 98 11.92 -23.05 15.58
N LEU A 99 11.89 -24.36 15.80
CA LEU A 99 10.76 -25.03 16.44
C LEU A 99 10.87 -24.86 17.96
N SER A 100 9.77 -24.44 18.58
CA SER A 100 9.56 -24.41 20.02
C SER A 100 8.41 -25.35 20.37
N PHE A 101 8.72 -26.54 20.88
CA PHE A 101 7.70 -27.54 21.18
C PHE A 101 7.00 -27.20 22.51
N ASP A 102 5.68 -27.00 22.47
CA ASP A 102 4.89 -26.74 23.67
C ASP A 102 4.53 -28.06 24.36
N TYR A 103 5.07 -28.28 25.56
CA TYR A 103 4.75 -29.42 26.42
C TYR A 103 3.74 -29.05 27.53
N GLY A 104 3.40 -27.77 27.68
CA GLY A 104 2.58 -27.24 28.77
C GLY A 104 1.07 -27.30 28.48
N THR A 105 0.66 -27.17 27.22
CA THR A 105 -0.77 -26.98 26.86
C THR A 105 -1.48 -28.26 26.44
N ALA A 106 -0.78 -29.30 25.97
CA ALA A 106 -1.42 -30.47 25.37
C ALA A 106 -0.74 -31.83 25.67
N GLY A 107 0.10 -31.91 26.70
CA GLY A 107 0.74 -33.17 27.13
C GLY A 107 2.09 -33.48 26.46
N PRO A 108 2.71 -34.64 26.75
CA PRO A 108 4.05 -34.96 26.30
C PRO A 108 4.10 -35.20 24.79
N TRP A 109 5.16 -34.73 24.14
CA TRP A 109 5.45 -35.06 22.75
C TRP A 109 6.06 -36.46 22.61
N PRO A 110 5.59 -37.30 21.69
CA PRO A 110 6.28 -38.54 21.34
C PRO A 110 7.69 -38.25 20.78
N VAL A 111 8.71 -38.94 21.30
CA VAL A 111 10.12 -38.72 20.92
C VAL A 111 10.35 -38.77 19.41
N ASP A 112 9.80 -39.80 18.75
CA ASP A 112 9.97 -39.97 17.31
C ASP A 112 9.26 -38.87 16.51
N ARG A 113 8.17 -38.29 17.05
CA ARG A 113 7.50 -37.15 16.42
C ARG A 113 8.40 -35.90 16.45
N VAL A 114 9.03 -35.61 17.60
CA VAL A 114 9.99 -34.51 17.71
C VAL A 114 11.16 -34.70 16.75
N ILE A 115 11.75 -35.90 16.72
CA ILE A 115 12.87 -36.24 15.83
C ILE A 115 12.49 -36.01 14.36
N ASN A 116 11.33 -36.51 13.95
CA ASN A 116 10.88 -36.41 12.56
C ASN A 116 10.64 -34.95 12.15
N THR A 117 9.95 -34.16 12.98
CA THR A 117 9.68 -32.76 12.68
C THR A 117 10.96 -31.94 12.63
N VAL A 118 11.91 -32.15 13.56
CA VAL A 118 13.21 -31.46 13.50
C VAL A 118 14.00 -31.88 12.25
N ASN A 119 14.06 -33.17 11.92
CA ASN A 119 14.79 -33.65 10.75
C ASN A 119 14.20 -33.16 9.42
N GLN A 120 12.90 -32.90 9.38
CA GLN A 120 12.24 -32.35 8.19
C GLN A 120 12.74 -30.93 7.86
N TYR A 121 12.95 -30.09 8.87
CA TYR A 121 13.28 -28.68 8.66
C TYR A 121 14.74 -28.32 8.94
N LYS A 122 15.52 -29.17 9.61
CA LYS A 122 16.90 -28.82 9.96
C LYS A 122 17.73 -28.42 8.74
N CYS A 123 17.54 -29.02 7.57
CA CYS A 123 18.30 -28.68 6.36
C CYS A 123 17.72 -27.48 5.57
N SER A 124 16.62 -26.88 6.02
CA SER A 124 16.04 -25.67 5.42
C SER A 124 17.03 -24.51 5.51
N SER A 125 17.09 -23.68 4.46
CA SER A 125 17.87 -22.44 4.48
C SER A 125 17.31 -21.40 5.46
N ALA A 126 16.05 -21.58 5.89
CA ALA A 126 15.40 -20.74 6.88
C ALA A 126 15.52 -21.28 8.32
N HIS A 127 16.06 -22.47 8.56
CA HIS A 127 16.24 -22.94 9.95
C HIS A 127 17.34 -22.15 10.65
N PHE A 128 17.13 -21.71 11.90
CA PHE A 128 18.16 -20.98 12.64
C PHE A 128 19.26 -21.92 13.14
N TYR A 129 20.51 -21.56 12.83
CA TYR A 129 21.70 -22.27 13.28
C TYR A 129 22.49 -21.44 14.29
N TYR A 130 22.87 -22.07 15.41
CA TYR A 130 23.82 -21.52 16.35
C TYR A 130 25.04 -22.44 16.46
N GLN A 131 26.23 -21.88 16.26
CA GLN A 131 27.49 -22.63 16.23
C GLN A 131 27.45 -23.86 15.28
N GLY A 132 26.83 -23.68 14.11
CA GLY A 132 26.71 -24.72 13.09
C GLY A 132 25.71 -25.83 13.40
N LYS A 133 24.88 -25.69 14.45
CA LYS A 133 23.84 -26.67 14.81
C LYS A 133 22.43 -26.05 14.78
N PRO A 134 21.40 -26.79 14.35
CA PRO A 134 20.02 -26.29 14.33
C PRO A 134 19.54 -26.06 15.76
N LEU A 135 19.00 -24.87 16.04
CA LEU A 135 18.43 -24.56 17.35
C LEU A 135 17.01 -25.13 17.44
N VAL A 136 16.68 -25.68 18.61
CA VAL A 136 15.33 -26.09 19.01
C VAL A 136 15.08 -25.58 20.43
N SER A 137 13.83 -25.19 20.71
CA SER A 137 13.38 -24.75 22.03
C SER A 137 12.14 -25.54 22.46
N THR A 138 11.68 -25.28 23.69
CA THR A 138 10.42 -25.82 24.22
C THR A 138 9.75 -24.79 25.12
N PHE A 139 8.44 -24.92 25.29
CA PHE A 139 7.73 -24.36 26.43
C PHE A 139 7.44 -25.49 27.42
N GLU A 140 8.03 -25.41 28.61
CA GLU A 140 8.07 -26.49 29.60
C GLU A 140 8.69 -27.80 29.05
N GLY A 141 8.34 -28.95 29.64
CA GLY A 141 8.83 -30.28 29.22
C GLY A 141 9.89 -30.90 30.13
N THR A 142 10.06 -30.39 31.35
CA THR A 142 11.00 -30.92 32.37
C THR A 142 10.78 -32.41 32.68
N GLN A 143 9.55 -32.89 32.55
CA GLN A 143 9.17 -34.30 32.74
C GLN A 143 9.62 -35.22 31.59
N SER A 144 9.97 -34.66 30.43
CA SER A 144 10.43 -35.39 29.23
C SER A 144 11.94 -35.25 29.01
N VAL A 145 12.68 -34.87 30.05
CA VAL A 145 14.13 -34.61 29.98
C VAL A 145 14.93 -35.82 29.50
N ASP A 146 14.49 -37.04 29.83
CA ASP A 146 15.15 -38.29 29.47
C ASP A 146 15.07 -38.61 27.96
N ASP A 147 14.15 -37.97 27.23
CA ASP A 147 14.02 -38.14 25.78
C ASP A 147 15.10 -37.37 25.00
N TRP A 148 15.62 -36.30 25.59
CA TRP A 148 16.43 -35.31 24.88
C TRP A 148 17.81 -35.80 24.42
N PRO A 149 18.55 -36.66 25.15
CA PRO A 149 19.76 -37.29 24.63
C PRO A 149 19.52 -38.02 23.30
N ARG A 150 18.40 -38.76 23.21
CA ARG A 150 18.02 -39.48 21.98
C ARG A 150 17.67 -38.50 20.86
N ILE A 151 16.89 -37.46 21.15
CA ILE A 151 16.52 -36.44 20.16
C ILE A 151 17.76 -35.72 19.61
N LYS A 152 18.66 -35.27 20.49
CA LYS A 152 19.91 -34.59 20.10
C LYS A 152 20.80 -35.48 19.25
N ASN A 153 20.96 -36.75 19.65
CA ASN A 153 21.77 -37.70 18.89
C ASN A 153 21.20 -37.98 17.49
N ALA A 154 19.87 -38.03 17.35
CA ALA A 154 19.22 -38.30 16.07
C ALA A 154 19.16 -37.09 15.13
N THR A 155 19.11 -35.87 15.69
CA THR A 155 18.87 -34.65 14.91
C THR A 155 20.11 -33.79 14.72
N GLY A 156 21.03 -33.82 15.68
CA GLY A 156 22.19 -32.92 15.76
C GLY A 156 21.87 -31.53 16.31
N CYS A 157 20.66 -31.31 16.85
CA CYS A 157 20.24 -30.01 17.36
C CYS A 157 20.90 -29.62 18.69
N ILE A 158 20.77 -28.34 19.02
CA ILE A 158 20.94 -27.83 20.37
C ILE A 158 19.58 -27.48 20.99
N PHE A 159 19.46 -27.64 22.30
CA PHE A 159 18.26 -27.29 23.05
C PHE A 159 18.46 -26.05 23.92
N VAL A 160 17.62 -25.04 23.70
CA VAL A 160 17.50 -23.82 24.51
C VAL A 160 16.05 -23.69 25.02
N PRO A 161 15.64 -24.47 26.02
CA PRO A 161 14.24 -24.55 26.45
C PRO A 161 13.81 -23.43 27.40
N THR A 162 12.51 -23.18 27.47
CA THR A 162 11.87 -22.46 28.58
C THR A 162 11.38 -23.47 29.62
N TRP A 163 12.06 -23.54 30.76
CA TRP A 163 11.69 -24.38 31.90
C TRP A 163 11.41 -23.51 33.12
N THR A 164 10.39 -22.67 33.00
CA THR A 164 9.97 -21.74 34.03
C THR A 164 9.64 -22.48 35.33
N SER A 165 9.04 -23.68 35.24
CA SER A 165 8.76 -24.54 36.39
C SER A 165 10.00 -25.02 37.17
N LEU A 166 11.17 -25.09 36.53
CA LEU A 166 12.43 -25.57 37.14
C LEU A 166 13.29 -24.43 37.68
N GLY A 167 13.26 -23.27 37.00
CA GLY A 167 14.00 -22.07 37.36
C GLY A 167 15.54 -22.19 37.26
N PRO A 168 16.27 -21.10 37.56
CA PRO A 168 17.73 -21.06 37.45
C PRO A 168 18.47 -22.07 38.33
N SER A 169 17.95 -22.39 39.51
CA SER A 169 18.60 -23.33 40.44
C SER A 169 18.52 -24.78 39.97
N GLY A 170 17.46 -25.16 39.25
CA GLY A 170 17.29 -26.55 38.82
C GLY A 170 18.00 -26.87 37.50
N ILE A 171 18.20 -25.88 36.61
CA ILE A 171 18.82 -26.10 35.29
C ILE A 171 20.28 -26.59 35.38
N THR A 172 20.98 -26.32 36.49
CA THR A 172 22.39 -26.74 36.65
C THR A 172 22.55 -28.26 36.64
N ASN A 173 21.51 -29.00 37.05
CA ASN A 173 21.52 -30.45 37.08
C ASN A 173 21.23 -31.08 35.71
N THR A 174 20.82 -30.29 34.71
CA THR A 174 20.40 -30.75 33.38
C THR A 174 21.39 -30.37 32.28
N PHE A 175 22.59 -29.90 32.62
CA PHE A 175 23.61 -29.51 31.64
C PHE A 175 24.17 -30.63 30.77
N HIS A 176 23.92 -31.88 31.13
CA HIS A 176 24.24 -33.02 30.29
C HIS A 176 23.22 -33.20 29.14
N VAL A 177 22.07 -32.52 29.19
CA VAL A 177 21.01 -32.60 28.18
C VAL A 177 20.68 -31.26 27.51
N VAL A 178 20.79 -30.12 28.20
CA VAL A 178 20.47 -28.79 27.65
C VAL A 178 21.73 -28.00 27.27
N ASP A 179 21.63 -27.16 26.24
CA ASP A 179 22.74 -26.37 25.72
C ASP A 179 22.63 -24.88 26.08
N GLY A 180 21.46 -24.43 26.52
CA GLY A 180 21.18 -23.07 27.00
C GLY A 180 19.87 -23.03 27.78
N ALA A 181 19.34 -21.84 28.03
CA ALA A 181 17.97 -21.68 28.52
C ALA A 181 17.32 -20.38 28.03
N PHE A 182 16.00 -20.42 27.91
CA PHE A 182 15.10 -19.29 27.74
C PHE A 182 14.31 -19.11 29.05
N SER A 183 14.03 -17.86 29.43
CA SER A 183 13.14 -17.54 30.55
C SER A 183 11.84 -17.00 30.01
N TRP A 184 10.70 -17.33 30.62
CA TRP A 184 9.40 -16.69 30.32
C TRP A 184 9.12 -15.44 31.16
N ASP A 185 10.04 -15.09 32.07
CA ASP A 185 9.89 -14.01 33.05
C ASP A 185 10.10 -12.61 32.45
N ALA A 186 9.16 -12.17 31.60
CA ALA A 186 9.23 -10.90 30.87
C ALA A 186 8.66 -9.70 31.65
N TRP A 187 7.75 -9.95 32.60
CA TRP A 187 6.98 -8.93 33.31
C TRP A 187 7.35 -8.89 34.80
N PRO A 188 7.19 -7.75 35.48
CA PRO A 188 7.46 -7.67 36.91
C PRO A 188 6.38 -8.40 37.72
N VAL A 189 6.77 -8.83 38.93
CA VAL A 189 5.82 -9.30 39.93
C VAL A 189 5.30 -8.09 40.71
N GLY A 190 4.00 -7.83 40.61
CA GLY A 190 3.35 -6.73 41.32
C GLY A 190 3.47 -5.38 40.64
N ALA A 191 3.41 -4.33 41.46
CA ALA A 191 3.40 -2.95 41.00
C ALA A 191 4.80 -2.36 40.80
N ASP A 192 5.86 -3.14 41.04
CA ASP A 192 7.25 -2.69 40.89
C ASP A 192 7.70 -2.71 39.41
N ASN A 193 8.76 -1.99 39.09
CA ASN A 193 9.38 -2.05 37.76
C ASN A 193 10.14 -3.38 37.61
N LYS A 194 10.17 -3.94 36.39
CA LYS A 194 10.98 -5.14 36.10
C LYS A 194 12.46 -4.81 36.21
N ASP A 195 13.20 -5.61 36.97
CA ASP A 195 14.66 -5.53 37.07
C ASP A 195 15.35 -6.68 36.32
N THR A 196 16.68 -6.77 36.44
CA THR A 196 17.52 -7.82 35.83
C THR A 196 17.83 -8.98 36.78
N THR A 197 17.31 -8.99 38.00
CA THR A 197 17.72 -9.94 39.06
C THR A 197 17.53 -11.40 38.63
N SER A 198 16.36 -11.70 38.04
CA SER A 198 16.03 -13.03 37.52
C SER A 198 16.90 -13.42 36.32
N ASP A 199 17.18 -12.46 35.43
CA ASP A 199 18.02 -12.67 34.25
C ASP A 199 19.47 -12.97 34.65
N GLU A 200 20.01 -12.23 35.62
CA GLU A 200 21.36 -12.45 36.18
C GLU A 200 21.46 -13.82 36.87
N ALA A 201 20.41 -14.26 37.55
CA ALA A 201 20.34 -15.60 38.13
C ALA A 201 20.42 -16.68 37.05
N TRP A 202 19.72 -16.51 35.93
CA TRP A 202 19.81 -17.40 34.77
C TRP A 202 21.19 -17.41 34.14
N VAL A 203 21.76 -16.23 33.84
CA VAL A 203 23.10 -16.10 33.25
C VAL A 203 24.15 -16.76 34.15
N LYS A 204 24.07 -16.53 35.46
CA LYS A 204 24.97 -17.15 36.44
C LYS A 204 24.81 -18.66 36.48
N ALA A 205 23.56 -19.16 36.51
CA ALA A 205 23.29 -20.59 36.54
C ALA A 205 23.88 -21.28 35.32
N LEU A 206 23.63 -20.73 34.11
CA LEU A 206 24.03 -21.29 32.82
C LEU A 206 25.55 -21.44 32.62
N ALA A 207 26.36 -20.77 33.44
CA ALA A 207 27.81 -20.93 33.49
C ALA A 207 28.48 -20.79 32.11
N GLY A 208 28.12 -19.73 31.37
CA GLY A 208 28.68 -19.42 30.05
C GLY A 208 27.93 -20.03 28.85
N ARG A 209 26.88 -20.82 29.09
CA ARG A 209 25.94 -21.25 28.04
C ARG A 209 25.03 -20.11 27.56
N PRO A 210 24.51 -20.14 26.32
CA PRO A 210 23.64 -19.10 25.79
C PRO A 210 22.37 -18.94 26.64
N TYR A 211 22.10 -17.69 26.98
CA TYR A 211 20.85 -17.25 27.61
C TYR A 211 20.00 -16.51 26.57
N MET A 212 18.74 -16.90 26.46
CA MET A 212 17.72 -16.20 25.69
C MET A 212 16.87 -15.36 26.65
N MET A 213 17.00 -14.04 26.55
CA MET A 213 16.35 -13.09 27.45
C MET A 213 14.94 -12.74 26.94
N PRO A 214 13.90 -12.82 27.80
CA PRO A 214 12.54 -12.45 27.41
C PRO A 214 12.32 -10.94 27.41
N VAL A 215 11.57 -10.45 26.43
CA VAL A 215 11.12 -9.05 26.35
C VAL A 215 9.64 -9.04 25.96
N SER A 216 8.83 -8.22 26.62
CA SER A 216 7.41 -8.09 26.30
C SER A 216 6.89 -6.69 26.65
N PRO A 217 5.93 -6.11 25.89
CA PRO A 217 5.44 -4.77 26.17
C PRO A 217 4.34 -4.72 27.23
N TRP A 218 3.34 -5.59 27.14
CA TRP A 218 2.10 -5.52 27.91
C TRP A 218 1.64 -6.93 28.28
N PHE A 219 0.73 -7.08 29.24
CA PHE A 219 0.06 -8.36 29.49
C PHE A 219 -1.29 -8.15 30.13
N TYR A 220 -2.33 -8.69 29.51
CA TYR A 220 -3.66 -8.80 30.06
C TYR A 220 -4.39 -9.94 29.37
N THR A 221 -5.13 -10.73 30.13
CA THR A 221 -5.98 -11.79 29.61
C THR A 221 -7.27 -11.87 30.40
N ASN A 222 -8.37 -12.19 29.74
CA ASN A 222 -9.67 -12.46 30.36
C ASN A 222 -10.41 -13.55 29.59
N LEU A 223 -9.93 -14.77 29.79
CA LEU A 223 -10.41 -16.01 29.16
C LEU A 223 -10.78 -16.99 30.28
N PRO A 224 -11.92 -16.76 30.97
CA PRO A 224 -12.32 -17.54 32.13
C PRO A 224 -12.54 -19.03 31.81
N GLN A 225 -12.84 -19.37 30.54
CA GLN A 225 -12.92 -20.75 30.07
C GLN A 225 -11.61 -21.53 30.22
N TRP A 226 -10.47 -20.83 30.29
CA TRP A 226 -9.15 -21.40 30.54
C TRP A 226 -8.58 -21.01 31.91
N GLN A 227 -9.44 -20.53 32.82
CA GLN A 227 -9.05 -20.03 34.15
C GLN A 227 -8.02 -18.89 34.07
N LYS A 228 -8.09 -18.08 33.01
CA LYS A 228 -7.21 -16.92 32.81
C LYS A 228 -7.97 -15.61 33.01
N ASN A 229 -7.59 -14.81 34.00
CA ASN A 229 -8.14 -13.47 34.21
C ASN A 229 -7.22 -12.61 35.10
N TRP A 230 -6.10 -12.13 34.54
CA TRP A 230 -5.16 -11.28 35.27
C TRP A 230 -4.41 -10.33 34.33
N LEU A 231 -3.70 -9.37 34.92
CA LEU A 231 -2.71 -8.54 34.22
C LEU A 231 -1.39 -8.50 34.98
N TRP A 232 -0.30 -8.27 34.24
CA TRP A 232 0.99 -7.85 34.79
C TRP A 232 1.31 -6.44 34.33
N ARG A 233 2.21 -5.76 35.05
CA ARG A 233 2.52 -4.36 34.78
C ARG A 233 3.28 -4.22 33.46
N GLY A 234 2.62 -3.64 32.46
CA GLY A 234 3.20 -3.29 31.15
C GLY A 234 3.66 -1.84 31.01
N ASP A 235 3.20 -0.95 31.91
CA ASP A 235 3.47 0.50 31.99
C ASP A 235 4.68 1.03 31.18
N ASP A 236 5.82 1.28 31.82
CA ASP A 236 7.05 1.75 31.16
C ASP A 236 7.93 0.56 30.68
N LEU A 237 7.41 -0.68 30.78
CA LEU A 237 8.17 -1.92 30.65
C LEU A 237 8.89 -2.03 29.32
N TRP A 238 8.20 -1.73 28.21
CA TRP A 238 8.77 -1.91 26.87
C TRP A 238 10.07 -1.12 26.68
N HIS A 239 10.12 0.13 27.14
CA HIS A 239 11.34 0.95 27.04
C HIS A 239 12.46 0.42 27.93
N TYR A 240 12.18 0.24 29.23
CA TYR A 240 13.21 -0.14 30.20
C TYR A 240 13.74 -1.55 29.95
N ARG A 241 12.91 -2.47 29.46
CA ARG A 241 13.34 -3.83 29.18
C ARG A 241 14.33 -3.89 28.02
N TRP A 242 14.16 -3.08 26.99
CA TRP A 242 15.15 -2.95 25.91
C TRP A 242 16.45 -2.28 26.38
N GLN A 243 16.39 -1.33 27.33
CA GLN A 243 17.61 -0.81 27.97
C GLN A 243 18.38 -1.90 28.70
N GLN A 244 17.70 -2.74 29.48
CA GLN A 244 18.30 -3.88 30.16
C GLN A 244 18.91 -4.89 29.19
N VAL A 245 18.26 -5.19 28.06
CA VAL A 245 18.83 -6.02 26.99
C VAL A 245 20.14 -5.44 26.48
N MET A 246 20.16 -4.13 26.21
CA MET A 246 21.37 -3.47 25.75
C MET A 246 22.48 -3.52 26.80
N GLU A 247 22.17 -3.45 28.10
CA GLU A 247 23.14 -3.50 29.20
C GLU A 247 23.68 -4.91 29.45
N MET A 248 22.79 -5.90 29.50
CA MET A 248 23.15 -7.29 29.80
C MET A 248 23.81 -8.00 28.61
N GLN A 249 23.50 -7.58 27.37
CA GLN A 249 24.03 -8.18 26.14
C GLN A 249 23.89 -9.71 26.08
N PRO A 250 22.67 -10.27 26.27
CA PRO A 250 22.44 -11.72 26.19
C PRO A 250 22.83 -12.28 24.81
N ALA A 251 22.92 -13.61 24.69
CA ALA A 251 23.21 -14.25 23.40
C ALA A 251 22.01 -14.13 22.44
N PHE A 252 20.81 -14.32 23.00
CA PHE A 252 19.56 -14.20 22.27
C PHE A 252 18.56 -13.33 23.03
N VAL A 253 17.68 -12.69 22.27
CA VAL A 253 16.48 -12.04 22.80
C VAL A 253 15.28 -12.72 22.17
N GLN A 254 14.24 -12.99 22.95
CA GLN A 254 12.95 -13.43 22.41
C GLN A 254 11.84 -12.50 22.89
N ILE A 255 11.19 -11.85 21.93
CA ILE A 255 10.00 -11.03 22.17
C ILE A 255 8.81 -11.95 22.38
N ILE A 256 8.13 -11.82 23.51
CA ILE A 256 6.89 -12.51 23.85
C ILE A 256 5.78 -11.46 23.68
N SER A 257 5.06 -11.41 22.57
CA SER A 257 5.07 -12.33 21.42
C SER A 257 4.78 -11.60 20.12
N TRP A 258 4.84 -12.30 18.99
CA TRP A 258 4.37 -11.79 17.72
C TRP A 258 2.83 -11.76 17.63
N ASN A 259 2.13 -12.86 17.93
CA ASN A 259 0.70 -13.01 17.62
C ASN A 259 -0.16 -13.64 18.74
N ASP A 260 0.26 -13.59 20.01
CA ASP A 260 -0.59 -14.03 21.12
C ASP A 260 -1.64 -12.97 21.49
N TYR A 261 -2.77 -13.00 20.79
CA TYR A 261 -3.85 -12.05 20.98
C TYR A 261 -4.57 -12.22 22.33
N GLY A 262 -4.72 -13.47 22.79
CA GLY A 262 -5.46 -13.80 24.01
C GLY A 262 -4.83 -13.26 25.29
N GLU A 263 -3.51 -13.05 25.28
CA GLU A 263 -2.73 -12.49 26.40
C GLU A 263 -2.24 -11.06 26.15
N THR A 264 -2.68 -10.45 25.04
CA THR A 264 -2.49 -9.04 24.66
C THR A 264 -1.05 -8.53 24.59
N HIS A 265 -0.08 -9.42 24.58
CA HIS A 265 1.34 -9.07 24.47
C HIS A 265 1.90 -9.23 23.04
N TYR A 266 1.01 -9.34 22.06
CA TYR A 266 1.37 -9.38 20.64
C TYR A 266 1.93 -8.04 20.16
N ILE A 267 2.91 -8.10 19.27
CA ILE A 267 3.49 -6.95 18.57
C ILE A 267 3.39 -7.09 17.05
N GLY A 268 2.73 -8.13 16.54
CA GLY A 268 2.47 -8.38 15.12
C GLY A 268 1.06 -7.92 14.71
N PRO A 269 0.76 -7.94 13.40
CA PRO A 269 -0.56 -7.61 12.87
C PRO A 269 -1.65 -8.52 13.45
N ILE A 270 -2.87 -7.99 13.61
CA ILE A 270 -4.02 -8.79 14.07
C ILE A 270 -4.69 -9.44 12.86
N TYR A 271 -4.82 -10.77 12.91
CA TYR A 271 -5.68 -11.53 12.02
C TYR A 271 -6.90 -12.04 12.79
N GLU A 272 -8.08 -11.51 12.48
CA GLU A 272 -9.34 -11.82 13.17
C GLU A 272 -9.59 -13.34 13.36
N PRO A 273 -9.36 -14.22 12.37
CA PRO A 273 -9.57 -15.66 12.56
C PRO A 273 -8.61 -16.32 13.57
N GLY A 274 -7.50 -15.67 13.91
CA GLY A 274 -6.52 -16.14 14.89
C GLY A 274 -6.80 -15.67 16.31
N ILE A 275 -7.79 -14.80 16.53
CA ILE A 275 -8.16 -14.30 17.85
C ILE A 275 -8.85 -15.44 18.63
N PRO A 276 -8.34 -15.83 19.82
CA PRO A 276 -8.98 -16.85 20.64
C PRO A 276 -10.42 -16.48 20.99
N GLU A 277 -11.29 -17.49 21.06
CA GLU A 277 -12.69 -17.29 21.45
C GLU A 277 -12.77 -16.55 22.80
N GLY A 278 -13.58 -15.49 22.86
CA GLY A 278 -13.74 -14.67 24.06
C GLY A 278 -12.71 -13.53 24.21
N ALA A 279 -11.65 -13.46 23.40
CA ALA A 279 -10.65 -12.37 23.45
C ALA A 279 -11.04 -11.13 22.62
N ALA A 280 -11.93 -11.27 21.63
CA ALA A 280 -12.29 -10.20 20.70
C ALA A 280 -12.80 -8.91 21.40
N ASN A 281 -13.47 -9.06 22.55
CA ASN A 281 -13.96 -7.93 23.36
C ASN A 281 -12.85 -6.99 23.87
N TYR A 282 -11.61 -7.45 23.99
CA TYR A 282 -10.47 -6.63 24.40
C TYR A 282 -9.34 -6.52 23.36
N VAL A 283 -9.39 -7.32 22.29
CA VAL A 283 -8.40 -7.32 21.19
C VAL A 283 -8.87 -6.47 20.00
N SER A 284 -10.15 -6.51 19.63
CA SER A 284 -10.62 -5.81 18.43
C SER A 284 -10.39 -4.29 18.57
N ASN A 285 -9.87 -3.67 17.51
CA ASN A 285 -9.44 -2.26 17.47
C ASN A 285 -8.28 -1.87 18.42
N HIS A 286 -7.49 -2.84 18.91
CA HIS A 286 -6.31 -2.58 19.74
C HIS A 286 -5.03 -2.98 18.99
N SER A 287 -4.76 -2.38 17.84
CA SER A 287 -3.46 -2.62 17.16
C SER A 287 -2.29 -2.25 18.07
N HIS A 288 -1.30 -3.13 18.10
CA HIS A 288 -0.05 -3.00 18.85
C HIS A 288 1.16 -2.68 17.94
N ASP A 289 0.90 -2.31 16.68
CA ASP A 289 1.95 -2.07 15.67
C ASP A 289 2.96 -0.99 16.10
N ALA A 290 2.53 0.01 16.88
CA ALA A 290 3.40 1.11 17.29
C ALA A 290 4.55 0.67 18.21
N TRP A 291 4.47 -0.51 18.84
CA TRP A 291 5.60 -1.05 19.60
C TRP A 291 6.74 -1.53 18.70
N ARG A 292 6.51 -1.79 17.40
CA ARG A 292 7.56 -2.09 16.41
C ARG A 292 8.35 -0.86 15.96
N GLU A 293 7.77 0.34 16.06
CA GLU A 293 8.32 1.57 15.47
C GLU A 293 9.76 1.89 15.89
N LEU A 294 10.10 1.61 17.15
CA LEU A 294 11.42 1.90 17.73
C LEU A 294 12.33 0.67 17.86
N LEU A 295 11.83 -0.53 17.55
CA LEU A 295 12.60 -1.77 17.62
C LEU A 295 13.90 -1.75 16.81
N PRO A 296 13.94 -1.20 15.57
CA PRO A 296 15.18 -1.09 14.80
C PRO A 296 16.32 -0.43 15.58
N HIS A 297 16.02 0.63 16.32
CA HIS A 297 17.03 1.35 17.09
C HIS A 297 17.52 0.58 18.31
N TYR A 298 16.61 -0.09 19.04
CA TYR A 298 17.01 -0.92 20.18
C TYR A 298 17.80 -2.14 19.74
N ILE A 299 17.36 -2.82 18.68
CA ILE A 299 17.97 -4.06 18.20
C ILE A 299 19.32 -3.77 17.55
N ASP A 300 19.44 -2.69 16.77
CA ASP A 300 20.72 -2.29 16.20
C ASP A 300 21.72 -1.90 17.29
N ALA A 301 21.29 -1.13 18.29
CA ALA A 301 22.14 -0.78 19.43
C ALA A 301 22.58 -2.04 20.20
N TYR A 302 21.67 -2.99 20.44
CA TYR A 302 21.97 -4.27 21.07
C TYR A 302 23.01 -5.08 20.28
N LYS A 303 22.89 -5.15 18.95
CA LYS A 303 23.80 -5.92 18.10
C LYS A 303 25.15 -5.24 17.90
N THR A 304 25.21 -3.90 17.90
CA THR A 304 26.43 -3.12 17.56
C THR A 304 27.29 -2.71 18.76
N ARG A 305 26.78 -2.77 20.01
CA ARG A 305 27.45 -2.27 21.23
C ARG A 305 28.86 -2.87 21.52
N ASN A 306 29.34 -3.86 20.76
CA ASN A 306 30.65 -4.50 20.97
C ASN A 306 31.53 -4.79 19.72
N GLY A 307 31.28 -4.19 18.54
CA GLY A 307 32.00 -4.56 17.29
C GLY A 307 32.66 -3.41 16.54
N THR A 308 33.99 -3.41 16.52
CA THR A 308 34.93 -2.54 15.78
C THR A 308 34.72 -2.48 14.26
N ASN A 309 35.04 -1.32 13.66
CA ASN A 309 35.42 -1.15 12.25
C ASN A 309 36.27 -2.33 11.75
N THR A 310 35.84 -3.04 10.71
CA THR A 310 36.75 -3.77 9.80
C THR A 310 36.10 -3.98 8.44
N THR A 311 36.61 -3.24 7.46
CA THR A 311 36.75 -3.65 6.06
C THR A 311 37.39 -5.03 5.93
N THR A 312 37.03 -5.74 4.84
CA THR A 312 37.64 -6.96 4.27
C THR A 312 37.55 -8.28 5.07
N HIS A 313 36.62 -9.17 4.69
CA HIS A 313 36.88 -10.55 4.23
C HIS A 313 35.60 -11.20 3.68
N ARG A 314 35.61 -11.54 2.38
CA ARG A 314 34.65 -12.47 1.76
C ARG A 314 35.03 -13.89 2.15
N MET A 315 34.12 -14.65 2.76
CA MET A 315 33.94 -16.11 2.66
C MET A 315 32.59 -16.50 3.28
N ALA A 316 32.00 -17.57 2.78
CA ALA A 316 30.59 -17.95 2.95
C ALA A 316 30.14 -18.17 4.41
N GLY A 317 28.95 -17.64 4.74
CA GLY A 317 28.13 -18.08 5.87
C GLY A 317 28.52 -17.52 7.24
N THR A 318 28.40 -16.20 7.46
CA THR A 318 28.08 -15.62 8.78
C THR A 318 27.61 -14.17 8.63
N ASN A 319 26.51 -13.83 9.29
CA ASN A 319 25.82 -12.53 9.23
C ASN A 319 26.69 -11.39 9.79
N VAL A 320 27.25 -10.57 8.90
CA VAL A 320 27.53 -9.17 9.24
C VAL A 320 26.18 -8.48 9.37
N HIS A 321 25.88 -7.85 10.51
CA HIS A 321 24.61 -7.17 10.78
C HIS A 321 24.37 -6.06 9.75
N ASN A 322 23.71 -6.41 8.66
CA ASN A 322 23.28 -5.51 7.60
C ASN A 322 21.78 -5.78 7.40
N PRO A 323 20.91 -5.13 8.20
CA PRO A 323 19.49 -5.39 8.13
C PRO A 323 18.99 -5.10 6.71
N LYS A 324 18.14 -5.99 6.18
CA LYS A 324 17.55 -5.87 4.82
C LYS A 324 16.81 -4.55 4.64
N TYR A 325 16.24 -4.03 5.72
CA TYR A 325 15.59 -2.74 5.81
C TYR A 325 16.42 -1.89 6.80
N PRO A 326 17.02 -0.76 6.40
CA PRO A 326 17.80 0.07 7.31
C PRO A 326 16.90 0.87 8.28
N ALA A 327 17.37 1.10 9.51
CA ALA A 327 16.68 1.95 10.47
C ALA A 327 16.59 3.41 9.96
N SER A 328 15.42 4.02 10.05
CA SER A 328 15.24 5.45 9.79
C SER A 328 15.58 6.26 11.05
N TYR A 329 16.51 7.21 10.94
CA TYR A 329 16.95 8.06 12.06
C TYR A 329 16.17 9.36 12.21
N GLY A 330 14.97 9.46 11.61
CA GLY A 330 14.07 10.61 11.73
C GLY A 330 13.39 10.70 13.11
N GLU A 331 12.61 11.76 13.31
CA GLU A 331 11.79 11.93 14.52
C GLU A 331 10.72 10.83 14.57
N LYS A 332 10.62 10.11 15.68
CA LYS A 332 9.60 9.07 15.88
C LYS A 332 8.87 9.29 17.20
N ILE A 333 7.59 8.96 17.22
CA ILE A 333 6.76 8.90 18.44
C ILE A 333 6.15 7.51 18.48
N SER A 334 6.21 6.85 19.63
CA SER A 334 5.47 5.63 19.97
C SER A 334 4.92 5.79 21.39
N TYR A 335 3.61 5.67 21.57
CA TYR A 335 2.97 5.84 22.87
C TYR A 335 1.80 4.87 23.05
N TRP A 336 1.52 4.54 24.30
CA TRP A 336 0.48 3.60 24.68
C TRP A 336 -0.16 3.98 26.01
N TYR A 337 -1.41 3.56 26.19
CA TYR A 337 -2.20 3.77 27.40
C TYR A 337 -3.45 2.90 27.37
N ARG A 338 -4.08 2.71 28.53
CA ARG A 338 -5.43 2.14 28.61
C ARG A 338 -6.46 3.23 28.34
N ARG A 339 -7.51 2.90 27.57
CA ARG A 339 -8.58 3.87 27.29
C ARG A 339 -9.45 4.15 28.50
N ASN A 340 -9.62 3.18 29.39
CA ASN A 340 -10.48 3.31 30.55
C ASN A 340 -9.65 3.60 31.81
N PRO A 341 -9.94 4.67 32.57
CA PRO A 341 -9.38 4.83 33.91
C PRO A 341 -9.67 3.61 34.79
N SER A 342 -8.75 3.25 35.68
CA SER A 342 -8.84 2.07 36.55
C SER A 342 -10.07 2.03 37.47
N THR A 343 -10.74 3.17 37.63
CA THR A 343 -11.94 3.37 38.46
C THR A 343 -13.24 3.54 37.66
N SER A 344 -13.20 3.47 36.33
CA SER A 344 -14.34 3.83 35.47
C SER A 344 -15.42 2.75 35.32
N GLY A 345 -15.14 1.52 35.74
CA GLY A 345 -16.08 0.41 35.61
C GLY A 345 -15.69 -0.80 36.46
N SER A 346 -16.34 -1.93 36.20
CA SER A 346 -16.07 -3.19 36.87
C SER A 346 -14.75 -3.80 36.41
N HIS A 347 -13.96 -4.31 37.36
CA HIS A 347 -12.78 -5.12 37.09
C HIS A 347 -13.12 -6.52 36.56
N SER A 348 -14.40 -6.94 36.60
CA SER A 348 -14.86 -8.23 36.08
C SER A 348 -14.05 -9.44 36.58
N GLY A 349 -13.59 -9.38 37.83
CA GLY A 349 -12.77 -10.42 38.46
C GLY A 349 -11.32 -10.46 38.00
N THR A 350 -10.87 -9.54 37.14
CA THR A 350 -9.45 -9.41 36.78
C THR A 350 -8.64 -9.07 38.01
N THR A 351 -7.56 -9.82 38.25
CA THR A 351 -6.60 -9.55 39.32
C THR A 351 -5.36 -8.85 38.79
N GLY A 352 -4.76 -7.98 39.60
CA GLY A 352 -3.37 -7.59 39.40
C GLY A 352 -2.48 -8.73 39.90
N ASN A 353 -1.61 -9.25 39.04
CA ASN A 353 -0.86 -10.51 39.20
C ASN A 353 -1.70 -11.78 39.13
N ASN A 354 -1.00 -12.91 38.98
CA ASN A 354 -1.58 -14.24 38.94
C ASN A 354 -1.32 -15.03 40.26
N PRO A 355 -2.32 -15.17 41.14
CA PRO A 355 -2.19 -15.93 42.38
C PRO A 355 -1.89 -17.41 42.17
N ALA A 356 -2.29 -18.00 41.04
CA ALA A 356 -2.00 -19.40 40.72
C ALA A 356 -0.50 -19.67 40.52
N MET A 357 0.29 -18.61 40.28
CA MET A 357 1.76 -18.66 40.22
C MET A 357 2.42 -18.31 41.57
N GLY A 358 1.67 -18.32 42.67
CA GLY A 358 2.17 -17.98 44.00
C GLY A 358 2.42 -16.48 44.22
N GLN A 359 1.93 -15.63 43.31
CA GLN A 359 2.08 -14.18 43.42
C GLN A 359 0.99 -13.60 44.34
N LYS A 360 1.31 -12.50 45.03
CA LYS A 360 0.30 -11.78 45.82
C LYS A 360 -0.71 -11.11 44.89
N GLU A 361 -1.99 -11.38 45.11
CA GLU A 361 -3.09 -10.69 44.44
C GLU A 361 -3.10 -9.19 44.81
N LEU A 362 -3.17 -8.34 43.80
CA LEU A 362 -3.22 -6.89 43.92
C LEU A 362 -4.44 -6.34 43.18
N ASN A 363 -4.80 -5.09 43.49
CA ASN A 363 -5.79 -4.39 42.69
C ASN A 363 -5.22 -4.13 41.28
N PRO A 364 -5.93 -4.44 40.19
CA PRO A 364 -5.46 -4.22 38.83
C PRO A 364 -5.00 -2.78 38.54
N GLY A 365 -5.69 -1.78 39.12
CA GLY A 365 -5.33 -0.37 38.98
C GLY A 365 -4.05 0.04 39.72
N GLN A 366 -3.58 -0.76 40.69
CA GLN A 366 -2.26 -0.57 41.31
C GLN A 366 -1.13 -1.11 40.42
N VAL A 367 -1.45 -2.10 39.58
CA VAL A 367 -0.47 -2.78 38.71
C VAL A 367 -0.40 -2.11 37.34
N SER A 368 -1.52 -1.68 36.76
CA SER A 368 -1.57 -0.94 35.50
C SER A 368 -2.03 0.51 35.73
N GLN A 369 -1.10 1.45 35.66
CA GLN A 369 -1.33 2.82 36.08
C GLN A 369 -2.15 3.64 35.06
N ASP A 370 -2.93 4.60 35.56
CA ASP A 370 -3.68 5.57 34.74
C ASP A 370 -2.74 6.66 34.19
N ARG A 371 -1.90 6.26 33.21
CA ARG A 371 -0.86 7.10 32.60
C ARG A 371 -0.78 6.87 31.09
N VAL A 372 -0.30 7.89 30.39
CA VAL A 372 0.16 7.82 29.01
C VAL A 372 1.66 7.60 29.01
N PHE A 373 2.11 6.51 28.41
CA PHE A 373 3.52 6.14 28.30
C PHE A 373 4.01 6.53 26.90
N VAL A 374 5.08 7.30 26.81
CA VAL A 374 5.54 7.92 25.57
C VAL A 374 7.02 7.67 25.39
N THR A 375 7.40 7.11 24.26
CA THR A 375 8.78 7.02 23.81
C THR A 375 8.95 7.79 22.51
N VAL A 376 9.94 8.66 22.45
CA VAL A 376 10.28 9.42 21.24
C VAL A 376 11.72 9.16 20.84
N LEU A 377 11.98 9.12 19.53
CA LEU A 377 13.33 9.28 18.99
C LEU A 377 13.43 10.71 18.49
N VAL A 378 14.39 11.48 19.04
CA VAL A 378 14.61 12.87 18.61
C VAL A 378 16.01 13.05 18.02
N THR A 379 16.13 13.83 16.95
CA THR A 379 17.43 14.06 16.29
C THR A 379 18.28 15.12 16.99
N ALA A 380 17.66 15.95 17.82
CA ALA A 380 18.29 16.98 18.63
C ALA A 380 17.42 17.24 19.87
N PRO A 381 17.95 17.89 20.93
CA PRO A 381 17.16 18.23 22.09
C PRO A 381 15.84 18.92 21.72
N SER A 382 14.73 18.39 22.23
CA SER A 382 13.37 18.78 21.87
C SER A 382 12.50 18.91 23.12
N VAL A 383 11.43 19.68 23.01
CA VAL A 383 10.31 19.66 23.96
C VAL A 383 9.32 18.59 23.50
N VAL A 384 8.76 17.81 24.42
CA VAL A 384 7.69 16.85 24.11
C VAL A 384 6.43 17.32 24.83
N GLN A 385 5.32 17.41 24.13
CA GLN A 385 4.02 17.79 24.68
C GLN A 385 3.08 16.61 24.66
N VAL A 386 2.43 16.34 25.80
CA VAL A 386 1.36 15.34 25.93
C VAL A 386 0.10 16.03 26.38
N GLN A 387 -0.93 15.99 25.55
CA GLN A 387 -2.23 16.60 25.79
C GLN A 387 -3.31 15.53 25.88
N ILE A 388 -4.18 15.60 26.89
CA ILE A 388 -5.34 14.72 27.04
C ILE A 388 -6.58 15.60 26.94
N GLY A 389 -7.45 15.33 25.96
CA GLY A 389 -8.62 16.15 25.68
C GLY A 389 -8.25 17.60 25.37
N ASP A 390 -9.04 18.55 25.88
CA ASP A 390 -8.84 19.99 25.67
C ASP A 390 -8.01 20.66 26.79
N HIS A 391 -7.41 19.87 27.68
CA HIS A 391 -6.57 20.38 28.77
C HIS A 391 -5.24 20.94 28.24
N ALA A 392 -4.56 21.76 29.06
CA ALA A 392 -3.24 22.27 28.72
C ALA A 392 -2.23 21.10 28.60
N PRO A 393 -1.32 21.12 27.60
CA PRO A 393 -0.36 20.04 27.42
C PRO A 393 0.64 19.98 28.58
N THR A 394 0.95 18.76 29.03
CA THR A 394 2.12 18.52 29.89
C THR A 394 3.38 18.67 29.06
N VAL A 395 4.28 19.56 29.48
CA VAL A 395 5.52 19.90 28.76
C VAL A 395 6.70 19.15 29.36
N LEU A 396 7.33 18.32 28.55
CA LEU A 396 8.46 17.45 28.87
C LEU A 396 9.68 17.86 28.04
N ARG A 397 10.88 17.43 28.43
CA ARG A 397 12.13 17.76 27.72
C ARG A 397 12.90 16.50 27.38
N ALA A 398 13.06 16.24 26.08
CA ALA A 398 14.02 15.28 25.55
C ALA A 398 15.38 15.98 25.44
N CYS A 399 16.20 15.83 26.48
CA CYS A 399 17.43 16.63 26.65
C CYS A 399 18.58 16.19 25.73
N THR A 400 18.51 14.99 25.16
CA THR A 400 19.55 14.42 24.30
C THR A 400 18.94 13.88 23.02
N ALA A 401 19.69 13.99 21.92
CA ALA A 401 19.38 13.25 20.70
C ALA A 401 19.36 11.73 21.00
N GLY A 402 18.50 10.99 20.31
CA GLY A 402 18.24 9.57 20.56
C GLY A 402 16.90 9.33 21.25
N ILE A 403 16.76 8.13 21.80
CA ILE A 403 15.52 7.66 22.42
C ILE A 403 15.33 8.33 23.78
N ASN A 404 14.16 8.89 24.02
CA ASN A 404 13.74 9.49 25.29
C ASN A 404 12.37 8.92 25.68
N HIS A 405 12.17 8.63 26.96
CA HIS A 405 10.93 8.03 27.47
C HIS A 405 10.35 8.84 28.63
N PHE A 406 9.01 8.91 28.66
CA PHE A 406 8.26 9.67 29.64
C PHE A 406 6.95 8.96 29.96
N SER A 407 6.38 9.27 31.12
CA SER A 407 4.99 8.94 31.43
C SER A 407 4.26 10.12 32.04
N VAL A 408 3.00 10.29 31.66
CA VAL A 408 2.14 11.43 32.06
C VAL A 408 0.85 10.88 32.69
N PRO A 409 0.51 11.25 33.93
CA PRO A 409 -0.71 10.76 34.57
C PRO A 409 -1.96 11.33 33.90
N PHE A 410 -3.04 10.53 33.88
CA PHE A 410 -4.34 11.00 33.41
C PHE A 410 -4.84 12.17 34.26
N ASN A 411 -4.63 12.14 35.58
CA ASN A 411 -5.08 13.18 36.52
C ASN A 411 -6.57 13.52 36.38
N GLY A 412 -7.41 12.51 36.12
CA GLY A 412 -8.85 12.68 35.89
C GLY A 412 -9.22 13.30 34.54
N GLN A 413 -8.26 13.53 33.65
CA GLN A 413 -8.50 14.05 32.31
C GLN A 413 -8.98 12.93 31.39
N THR A 414 -9.97 13.26 30.56
CA THR A 414 -10.54 12.40 29.52
C THR A 414 -10.50 13.10 28.18
N GLY A 415 -10.53 12.34 27.09
CA GLY A 415 -10.48 12.86 25.72
C GLY A 415 -9.30 12.31 24.92
N PRO A 416 -9.20 12.67 23.63
CA PRO A 416 -8.12 12.21 22.74
C PRO A 416 -6.74 12.54 23.30
N VAL A 417 -5.77 11.66 23.08
CA VAL A 417 -4.39 11.86 23.56
C VAL A 417 -3.52 12.32 22.40
N LYS A 418 -3.07 13.57 22.40
CA LYS A 418 -2.13 14.12 21.42
C LYS A 418 -0.72 14.13 22.00
N VAL A 419 0.24 13.58 21.27
CA VAL A 419 1.67 13.67 21.58
C VAL A 419 2.37 14.44 20.46
N ALA A 420 3.19 15.44 20.82
CA ALA A 420 3.91 16.28 19.87
C ALA A 420 5.39 16.47 20.29
N ILE A 421 6.29 16.43 19.31
CA ILE A 421 7.68 16.85 19.43
C ILE A 421 7.76 18.30 18.96
N MET A 422 8.31 19.17 19.79
CA MET A 422 8.41 20.62 19.58
C MET A 422 9.88 21.05 19.61
N ARG A 423 10.30 21.92 18.69
CA ARG A 423 11.65 22.51 18.67
C ARG A 423 11.57 23.95 18.17
N GLY A 424 12.24 24.87 18.88
CA GLY A 424 12.20 26.30 18.54
C GLY A 424 10.80 26.94 18.58
N GLY A 425 9.85 26.38 19.33
CA GLY A 425 8.45 26.83 19.36
C GLY A 425 7.56 26.25 18.25
N HIS A 426 8.10 25.42 17.37
CA HIS A 426 7.38 24.79 16.27
C HIS A 426 7.12 23.30 16.53
N GLU A 427 5.98 22.79 16.06
CA GLU A 427 5.65 21.36 16.06
C GLU A 427 6.42 20.66 14.94
N ILE A 428 7.28 19.72 15.30
CA ILE A 428 8.14 18.96 14.37
C ILE A 428 7.45 17.69 13.93
N ALA A 429 6.77 17.01 14.85
CA ALA A 429 5.94 15.85 14.57
C ALA A 429 4.87 15.71 15.64
N ALA A 430 3.68 15.25 15.27
CA ALA A 430 2.62 14.95 16.23
C ALA A 430 1.73 13.81 15.74
N THR A 431 1.05 13.19 16.70
CA THR A 431 0.06 12.14 16.45
C THR A 431 -0.99 12.18 17.55
N THR A 432 -2.22 11.78 17.22
CA THR A 432 -3.37 11.79 18.14
C THR A 432 -4.04 10.43 18.18
N GLY A 433 -4.22 9.92 19.39
CA GLY A 433 -4.84 8.64 19.68
C GLY A 433 -6.28 8.82 20.17
N PRO A 434 -7.04 7.73 20.29
CA PRO A 434 -8.42 7.69 20.73
C PRO A 434 -8.59 8.26 22.13
N ALA A 435 -9.83 8.59 22.47
CA ALA A 435 -10.10 9.18 23.76
C ALA A 435 -9.87 8.19 24.93
N ILE A 436 -9.21 8.70 25.98
CA ILE A 436 -9.40 8.21 27.35
C ILE A 436 -10.84 8.52 27.74
N THR A 437 -11.57 7.52 28.24
CA THR A 437 -13.00 7.62 28.50
C THR A 437 -13.40 6.78 29.70
N GLU A 438 -14.32 7.31 30.52
CA GLU A 438 -14.96 6.56 31.59
C GLU A 438 -16.05 5.60 31.07
N GLN A 439 -16.40 5.69 29.79
CA GLN A 439 -17.36 4.77 29.18
C GLN A 439 -16.70 3.40 28.93
N CYS A 440 -17.13 2.42 29.72
CA CYS A 440 -16.74 1.02 29.58
C CYS A 440 -17.78 0.24 28.75
N VAL A 441 -17.31 -0.57 27.80
CA VAL A 441 -18.18 -1.52 27.09
C VAL A 441 -18.70 -2.55 28.10
N ASP A 442 -20.03 -2.73 28.13
CA ASP A 442 -20.74 -3.55 29.13
C ASP A 442 -20.43 -3.19 30.60
N GLY A 443 -19.98 -1.97 30.86
CA GLY A 443 -19.56 -1.54 32.20
C GLY A 443 -18.27 -2.20 32.70
N LYS A 444 -17.49 -2.84 31.82
CA LYS A 444 -16.24 -3.55 32.15
C LYS A 444 -15.02 -2.79 31.63
N ILE A 445 -14.01 -2.64 32.48
CA ILE A 445 -12.74 -2.02 32.07
C ILE A 445 -12.02 -2.94 31.09
N ASN A 446 -11.63 -2.40 29.94
CA ASN A 446 -10.64 -3.06 29.09
C ASN A 446 -9.22 -2.71 29.58
N TRP A 447 -8.50 -3.72 30.04
CA TRP A 447 -7.12 -3.59 30.52
C TRP A 447 -6.06 -3.72 29.42
N ASN A 448 -6.46 -3.99 28.18
CA ASN A 448 -5.57 -3.93 27.05
C ASN A 448 -5.15 -2.47 26.77
N ALA A 449 -3.93 -2.28 26.29
CA ALA A 449 -3.44 -0.99 25.86
C ALA A 449 -3.88 -0.72 24.42
N VAL A 450 -4.04 0.57 24.09
CA VAL A 450 -4.03 1.02 22.70
C VAL A 450 -2.66 1.63 22.42
N THR A 451 -2.12 1.42 21.22
CA THR A 451 -0.79 1.92 20.84
C THR A 451 -0.88 2.80 19.60
N PHE A 452 -0.06 3.85 19.54
CA PHE A 452 -0.05 4.81 18.44
C PHE A 452 1.37 5.27 18.16
N ALA A 453 1.65 5.47 16.88
CA ALA A 453 2.86 6.11 16.40
C ALA A 453 2.50 7.30 15.51
N ILE A 454 3.50 8.05 15.05
CA ILE A 454 3.29 8.97 13.91
C ILE A 454 2.83 8.09 12.74
N PRO A 455 1.65 8.35 12.15
CA PRO A 455 1.29 7.67 10.91
C PRO A 455 2.42 7.93 9.92
N GLN A 456 2.99 6.89 9.31
CA GLN A 456 3.93 7.10 8.22
C GLN A 456 3.14 7.76 7.07
N HIS A 457 3.22 9.09 7.06
CA HIS A 457 2.48 10.09 6.30
C HIS A 457 0.95 9.94 6.24
N SER A 458 0.28 10.41 7.29
CA SER A 458 -1.09 10.95 7.16
C SER A 458 -1.24 12.26 7.94
N ASN A 459 -1.26 13.38 7.22
CA ASN A 459 -1.82 14.64 7.69
C ASN A 459 -3.16 14.84 6.97
N MET A 460 -4.26 14.33 7.54
CA MET A 460 -5.61 14.78 7.21
C MET A 460 -6.51 14.59 8.43
N ALA A 461 -6.79 15.68 9.14
CA ALA A 461 -7.89 15.72 10.10
C ALA A 461 -9.02 16.56 9.49
N TYR A 462 -10.10 15.87 9.15
CA TYR A 462 -11.41 16.44 8.82
C TYR A 462 -11.92 17.31 9.97
N ARG A 463 -12.42 18.50 9.66
CA ARG A 463 -13.38 19.21 10.50
C ARG A 463 -14.59 19.62 9.67
N SER A 464 -15.75 19.15 10.10
CA SER A 464 -17.07 19.54 9.60
C SER A 464 -17.40 20.99 10.01
N ALA A 465 -17.84 21.80 9.07
CA ALA A 465 -18.74 22.92 9.34
C ALA A 465 -19.60 23.20 8.09
N ALA A 466 -20.90 23.37 8.33
CA ALA A 466 -21.93 23.61 7.32
C ALA A 466 -21.94 25.10 6.84
N PRO A 467 -22.82 25.49 5.91
CA PRO A 467 -22.44 26.05 4.62
C PRO A 467 -22.46 27.60 4.60
N SER A 468 -21.48 28.22 3.94
CA SER A 468 -21.67 29.55 3.36
C SER A 468 -20.64 29.90 2.28
N THR A 469 -21.18 30.20 1.10
CA THR A 469 -20.70 31.10 0.03
C THR A 469 -19.33 30.85 -0.61
N ALA A 470 -19.37 30.67 -1.93
CA ALA A 470 -18.28 30.48 -2.88
C ALA A 470 -17.05 31.37 -2.63
N ASP A 471 -15.86 30.75 -2.66
CA ASP A 471 -14.58 31.44 -2.73
C ASP A 471 -13.70 30.81 -3.83
N ASN A 472 -13.14 31.68 -4.67
CA ASN A 472 -12.40 31.36 -5.89
C ASN A 472 -10.95 30.99 -5.55
N GLY A 473 -10.56 29.72 -5.71
CA GLY A 473 -9.14 29.36 -5.88
C GLY A 473 -8.69 27.99 -5.36
N THR A 474 -9.44 27.35 -4.47
CA THR A 474 -9.03 26.06 -3.87
C THR A 474 -9.80 24.91 -4.51
N ILE A 475 -9.11 24.01 -5.22
CA ILE A 475 -9.70 22.78 -5.76
C ILE A 475 -10.18 21.91 -4.60
N LYS A 476 -11.47 21.64 -4.54
CA LYS A 476 -12.08 20.65 -3.64
C LYS A 476 -12.31 19.36 -4.42
N PRO A 477 -11.64 18.24 -4.08
CA PRO A 477 -11.73 17.02 -4.87
C PRO A 477 -13.15 16.50 -5.09
N GLU A 478 -14.03 16.68 -4.09
CA GLU A 478 -15.43 16.27 -4.12
C GLU A 478 -16.27 16.98 -5.21
N ASP A 479 -15.86 18.16 -5.67
CA ASP A 479 -16.60 18.93 -6.69
C ASP A 479 -16.51 18.26 -8.08
N PHE A 480 -15.61 17.29 -8.26
CA PHE A 480 -15.34 16.63 -9.55
C PHE A 480 -15.98 15.25 -9.68
N SER A 481 -16.54 14.68 -8.60
CA SER A 481 -17.05 13.31 -8.61
C SER A 481 -18.27 13.14 -9.54
N GLN A 482 -19.29 14.00 -9.38
CA GLN A 482 -20.50 13.93 -10.20
C GLN A 482 -20.27 14.43 -11.63
N PRO A 483 -19.58 15.57 -11.87
CA PRO A 483 -19.27 16.02 -13.23
C PRO A 483 -18.47 14.99 -14.05
N TYR A 484 -17.55 14.25 -13.41
CA TYR A 484 -16.86 13.14 -14.07
C TYR A 484 -17.83 11.99 -14.44
N CYS A 485 -18.74 11.62 -13.54
CA CYS A 485 -19.76 10.61 -13.86
C CYS A 485 -20.63 11.03 -15.07
N ASP A 486 -21.04 12.30 -15.12
CA ASP A 486 -21.85 12.85 -16.21
C ASP A 486 -21.07 12.84 -17.53
N PHE A 487 -19.80 13.29 -17.50
CA PHE A 487 -18.90 13.21 -18.66
C PHE A 487 -18.79 11.79 -19.21
N MET A 488 -18.62 10.79 -18.34
CA MET A 488 -18.47 9.39 -18.73
C MET A 488 -19.74 8.76 -19.30
N ALA A 489 -20.91 9.19 -18.81
CA ALA A 489 -22.21 8.78 -19.33
C ALA A 489 -22.49 9.41 -20.70
N ASP A 490 -22.15 10.69 -20.87
CA ASP A 490 -22.46 11.44 -22.08
C ASP A 490 -21.51 11.15 -23.24
N ASN A 491 -20.26 10.80 -22.95
CA ASN A 491 -19.18 10.69 -23.94
C ASN A 491 -18.60 9.27 -24.05
N PRO A 492 -19.39 8.30 -24.55
CA PRO A 492 -19.02 6.89 -24.50
C PRO A 492 -17.85 6.55 -25.43
N THR A 493 -17.78 7.15 -26.62
CA THR A 493 -16.70 6.86 -27.59
C THR A 493 -15.63 7.91 -27.56
N ILE A 494 -14.48 7.62 -28.17
CA ILE A 494 -13.37 8.56 -28.31
C ILE A 494 -13.79 9.87 -29.01
N PHE A 495 -14.56 9.75 -30.09
CA PHE A 495 -15.03 10.91 -30.85
C PHE A 495 -15.95 11.82 -30.03
N HIS A 496 -16.78 11.25 -29.15
CA HIS A 496 -17.63 12.05 -28.27
C HIS A 496 -16.79 12.77 -27.21
N ALA A 497 -15.83 12.08 -26.60
CA ALA A 497 -14.93 12.66 -25.60
C ALA A 497 -14.14 13.84 -26.17
N VAL A 498 -13.48 13.66 -27.32
CA VAL A 498 -12.73 14.75 -27.98
C VAL A 498 -13.62 15.92 -28.36
N ASN A 499 -14.83 15.66 -28.86
CA ASN A 499 -15.79 16.71 -29.18
C ASN A 499 -16.28 17.44 -27.92
N ALA A 500 -16.49 16.76 -26.80
CA ALA A 500 -16.87 17.38 -25.53
C ALA A 500 -15.76 18.26 -24.98
N PHE A 501 -14.51 17.78 -24.97
CA PHE A 501 -13.35 18.57 -24.56
C PHE A 501 -13.17 19.80 -25.46
N ALA A 502 -13.26 19.65 -26.78
CA ALA A 502 -13.19 20.77 -27.72
C ALA A 502 -14.25 21.83 -27.42
N LYS A 503 -15.51 21.43 -27.22
CA LYS A 503 -16.60 22.37 -26.88
C LYS A 503 -16.38 23.07 -25.54
N GLN A 504 -15.86 22.34 -24.55
CA GLN A 504 -15.55 22.93 -23.26
C GLN A 504 -14.39 23.94 -23.36
N LEU A 505 -13.36 23.66 -24.15
CA LEU A 505 -12.27 24.58 -24.45
C LEU A 505 -12.80 25.86 -25.12
N GLU A 506 -13.67 25.73 -26.14
CA GLU A 506 -14.31 26.86 -26.81
C GLU A 506 -15.10 27.74 -25.82
N GLN A 507 -15.83 27.13 -24.88
CA GLN A 507 -16.55 27.84 -23.81
C GLN A 507 -15.63 28.64 -22.88
N HIS A 508 -14.36 28.24 -22.79
CA HIS A 508 -13.33 28.92 -21.98
C HIS A 508 -12.38 29.78 -22.84
N GLY A 509 -12.79 30.12 -24.06
CA GLY A 509 -12.09 31.08 -24.91
C GLY A 509 -10.88 30.51 -25.67
N TYR A 510 -10.74 29.19 -25.75
CA TYR A 510 -9.74 28.56 -26.62
C TYR A 510 -10.20 28.59 -28.08
N GLU A 511 -9.28 28.96 -28.97
CA GLU A 511 -9.54 28.98 -30.42
C GLU A 511 -9.05 27.70 -31.10
N GLN A 512 -9.88 27.11 -31.96
CA GLN A 512 -9.46 25.97 -32.78
C GLN A 512 -8.45 26.39 -33.86
N LEU A 513 -7.35 25.67 -33.94
CA LEU A 513 -6.35 25.80 -34.97
C LEU A 513 -6.40 24.61 -35.94
N PRO A 514 -6.78 24.81 -37.21
CA PRO A 514 -6.68 23.76 -38.20
C PRO A 514 -5.21 23.36 -38.43
N GLU A 515 -4.90 22.05 -38.42
CA GLU A 515 -3.55 21.56 -38.70
C GLU A 515 -3.03 22.01 -40.08
N ARG A 516 -3.95 22.24 -41.02
CA ARG A 516 -3.67 22.59 -42.42
C ARG A 516 -3.36 24.07 -42.64
N ASP A 517 -3.62 24.92 -41.66
CA ASP A 517 -3.36 26.36 -41.76
C ASP A 517 -1.94 26.68 -41.32
N VAL A 518 -1.42 27.86 -41.66
CA VAL A 518 -0.18 28.41 -41.05
C VAL A 518 -0.54 29.05 -39.70
N TRP A 519 0.29 28.84 -38.67
CA TRP A 519 0.04 29.37 -37.31
C TRP A 519 0.86 30.62 -36.98
N THR A 520 1.99 30.82 -37.64
CA THR A 520 2.82 32.01 -37.49
C THR A 520 1.99 33.27 -37.72
N GLY A 521 2.01 34.20 -36.77
CA GLY A 521 1.19 35.42 -36.79
C GLY A 521 -0.25 35.26 -36.27
N ARG A 522 -0.75 34.03 -36.08
CA ARG A 522 -2.04 33.76 -35.40
C ARG A 522 -1.87 33.58 -33.89
N LEU A 523 -0.78 32.93 -33.47
CA LEU A 523 -0.49 32.72 -32.05
C LEU A 523 -0.11 34.04 -31.38
N LYS A 524 -0.65 34.25 -30.18
CA LYS A 524 -0.39 35.43 -29.33
C LYS A 524 0.05 34.98 -27.94
N ARG A 525 0.93 35.75 -27.30
CA ARG A 525 1.20 35.63 -25.87
C ARG A 525 -0.09 35.90 -25.09
N GLY A 526 -0.37 35.09 -24.08
CA GLY A 526 -1.66 35.07 -23.39
C GLY A 526 -2.80 34.43 -24.19
N GLY A 527 -2.53 33.89 -25.39
CA GLY A 527 -3.54 33.24 -26.24
C GLY A 527 -3.77 31.78 -25.86
N LYS A 528 -4.99 31.29 -26.08
CA LYS A 528 -5.44 29.94 -25.76
C LYS A 528 -5.94 29.25 -27.03
N TYR A 529 -5.45 28.05 -27.29
CA TYR A 529 -5.67 27.38 -28.56
C TYR A 529 -5.79 25.87 -28.40
N TYR A 530 -6.44 25.21 -29.34
CA TYR A 530 -6.40 23.76 -29.43
C TYR A 530 -6.41 23.28 -30.87
N VAL A 531 -5.95 22.06 -31.08
CA VAL A 531 -5.93 21.39 -32.36
C VAL A 531 -6.46 19.97 -32.20
N THR A 532 -7.21 19.49 -33.19
CA THR A 532 -7.67 18.11 -33.24
C THR A 532 -7.08 17.41 -34.44
N ARG A 533 -6.62 16.17 -34.26
CA ARG A 533 -6.23 15.28 -35.35
C ARG A 533 -7.18 14.09 -35.40
N ASN A 534 -7.67 13.77 -36.59
CA ASN A 534 -8.65 12.69 -36.80
C ASN A 534 -9.98 12.84 -36.02
N SER A 535 -10.21 13.98 -35.35
CA SER A 535 -11.29 14.13 -34.36
C SER A 535 -11.27 13.09 -33.23
N SER A 536 -10.14 12.40 -33.05
CA SER A 536 -9.95 11.36 -32.04
C SER A 536 -8.73 11.64 -31.15
N SER A 537 -7.92 12.64 -31.49
CA SER A 537 -6.89 13.18 -30.61
C SER A 537 -6.97 14.71 -30.57
N LEU A 538 -6.53 15.27 -29.45
CA LEU A 538 -6.61 16.69 -29.16
C LEU A 538 -5.35 17.16 -28.44
N ILE A 539 -4.84 18.33 -28.81
CA ILE A 539 -3.85 19.06 -28.02
C ILE A 539 -4.41 20.45 -27.73
N ALA A 540 -4.57 20.79 -26.46
CA ALA A 540 -4.91 22.13 -25.99
C ALA A 540 -3.68 22.80 -25.39
N PHE A 541 -3.52 24.10 -25.61
CA PHE A 541 -2.42 24.84 -25.02
C PHE A 541 -2.76 26.30 -24.73
N ALA A 542 -2.19 26.81 -23.64
CA ALA A 542 -2.23 28.22 -23.27
C ALA A 542 -0.82 28.79 -23.31
N VAL A 543 -0.62 29.82 -24.13
CA VAL A 543 0.67 30.51 -24.27
C VAL A 543 0.79 31.54 -23.15
N GLY A 544 1.81 31.42 -22.30
CA GLY A 544 2.07 32.39 -21.24
C GLY A 544 2.25 33.82 -21.77
N SER A 545 1.86 34.81 -20.97
CA SER A 545 1.95 36.23 -21.34
C SER A 545 3.38 36.72 -21.54
N GLU A 546 4.36 36.04 -20.93
CA GLU A 546 5.79 36.35 -20.97
C GLU A 546 6.61 35.34 -21.78
N TYR A 547 5.95 34.38 -22.44
CA TYR A 547 6.63 33.32 -23.18
C TYR A 547 7.59 33.86 -24.26
N GLN A 548 8.78 33.25 -24.33
CA GLN A 548 9.77 33.46 -25.39
C GLN A 548 10.20 32.11 -25.96
N SER A 549 10.47 32.05 -27.26
CA SER A 549 11.03 30.83 -27.86
C SER A 549 12.36 30.49 -27.18
N GLY A 550 12.51 29.23 -26.77
CA GLY A 550 13.58 28.79 -25.87
C GLY A 550 13.08 28.50 -24.46
N ASN A 551 11.98 29.11 -24.00
CA ASN A 551 11.34 28.75 -22.74
C ASN A 551 10.60 27.42 -22.86
N GLY A 552 10.42 26.77 -21.72
CA GLY A 552 9.79 25.47 -21.57
C GLY A 552 8.31 25.39 -21.88
N HIS A 553 7.85 24.17 -22.15
CA HIS A 553 6.45 23.78 -22.16
C HIS A 553 6.19 22.85 -20.96
N ALA A 554 5.16 23.16 -20.17
CA ALA A 554 4.62 22.30 -19.12
C ALA A 554 3.53 21.42 -19.74
N ILE A 555 3.78 20.12 -19.85
CA ILE A 555 2.91 19.21 -20.62
C ILE A 555 2.32 18.15 -19.70
N VAL A 556 1.00 18.00 -19.69
CA VAL A 556 0.31 16.83 -19.14
C VAL A 556 -0.35 16.11 -20.31
N ALA A 557 -0.04 14.84 -20.55
CA ALA A 557 -0.63 14.13 -21.67
C ALA A 557 -0.97 12.67 -21.32
N GLY A 558 -2.13 12.22 -21.80
CA GLY A 558 -2.62 10.84 -21.65
C GLY A 558 -3.29 10.37 -22.94
N HIS A 559 -4.16 9.36 -22.83
CA HIS A 559 -4.91 8.86 -23.97
C HIS A 559 -6.43 8.79 -23.72
N VAL A 560 -7.21 8.96 -24.78
CA VAL A 560 -8.68 9.08 -24.70
C VAL A 560 -9.39 7.88 -25.32
N ASP A 561 -8.65 7.02 -26.03
CA ASP A 561 -9.14 5.71 -26.46
C ASP A 561 -9.28 4.77 -25.26
N ALA A 562 -10.12 3.74 -25.43
CA ALA A 562 -10.36 2.73 -24.42
C ALA A 562 -10.77 1.42 -25.10
N LEU A 563 -10.59 0.29 -24.41
CA LEU A 563 -11.10 -1.01 -24.86
C LEU A 563 -12.57 -0.96 -25.28
N THR A 564 -12.85 -1.48 -26.47
CA THR A 564 -14.21 -1.47 -27.04
C THR A 564 -14.41 -2.61 -28.05
N ALA A 565 -15.63 -2.77 -28.56
CA ALA A 565 -15.91 -3.62 -29.71
C ALA A 565 -16.29 -2.74 -30.90
N LYS A 566 -15.42 -2.68 -31.92
CA LYS A 566 -15.62 -1.86 -33.13
C LYS A 566 -16.42 -2.65 -34.16
N LEU A 567 -17.34 -1.99 -34.86
CA LEU A 567 -18.06 -2.63 -35.98
C LEU A 567 -17.08 -2.97 -37.10
N LYS A 568 -17.22 -4.15 -37.69
CA LYS A 568 -16.47 -4.51 -38.90
C LYS A 568 -16.93 -3.67 -40.08
N PRO A 569 -16.07 -3.43 -41.10
CA PRO A 569 -16.44 -2.71 -42.32
C PRO A 569 -17.69 -3.27 -43.02
N VAL A 570 -17.91 -4.58 -42.91
CA VAL A 570 -19.16 -5.26 -43.25
C VAL A 570 -19.70 -5.84 -41.95
N SER A 571 -20.66 -5.15 -41.34
CA SER A 571 -21.22 -5.57 -40.05
C SER A 571 -22.46 -6.46 -40.18
N LYS A 572 -23.03 -6.57 -41.38
CA LYS A 572 -24.19 -7.43 -41.66
C LYS A 572 -23.79 -8.92 -41.55
N LEU A 573 -24.53 -9.67 -40.74
CA LEU A 573 -24.47 -11.13 -40.70
C LEU A 573 -25.77 -11.75 -41.22
N PRO A 574 -25.74 -12.99 -41.74
CA PRO A 574 -26.95 -13.75 -41.99
C PRO A 574 -27.77 -13.93 -40.71
N ASN A 575 -29.08 -14.03 -40.87
CA ASN A 575 -29.96 -14.47 -39.78
C ASN A 575 -29.56 -15.91 -39.37
N LYS A 576 -29.45 -16.17 -38.07
CA LYS A 576 -29.17 -17.49 -37.52
C LYS A 576 -30.22 -17.85 -36.49
N ALA A 577 -31.00 -18.90 -36.77
CA ALA A 577 -32.02 -19.42 -35.87
C ALA A 577 -32.97 -18.33 -35.33
N GLY A 578 -33.41 -17.42 -36.20
CA GLY A 578 -34.31 -16.34 -35.82
C GLY A 578 -33.64 -15.11 -35.20
N TYR A 579 -32.30 -15.09 -35.05
CA TYR A 579 -31.57 -13.98 -34.43
C TYR A 579 -30.78 -13.17 -35.46
N GLN A 580 -30.90 -11.85 -35.32
CA GLN A 580 -30.07 -10.88 -36.05
C GLN A 580 -28.84 -10.55 -35.20
N GLN A 581 -27.67 -10.71 -35.79
CA GLN A 581 -26.39 -10.50 -35.14
C GLN A 581 -25.59 -9.40 -35.85
N LEU A 582 -24.60 -8.85 -35.14
CA LEU A 582 -23.72 -7.80 -35.65
C LEU A 582 -22.27 -8.28 -35.68
N ALA A 583 -21.58 -8.14 -36.82
CA ALA A 583 -20.17 -8.45 -36.91
C ALA A 583 -19.33 -7.34 -36.28
N VAL A 584 -18.61 -7.67 -35.21
CA VAL A 584 -17.72 -6.76 -34.47
C VAL A 584 -16.32 -7.35 -34.34
N ALA A 585 -15.34 -6.51 -34.10
CA ALA A 585 -13.98 -6.88 -33.78
C ALA A 585 -13.58 -6.27 -32.43
N PRO A 586 -12.82 -7.00 -31.60
CA PRO A 586 -12.27 -6.43 -30.38
C PRO A 586 -11.25 -5.34 -30.73
N TYR A 587 -11.33 -4.19 -30.07
CA TYR A 587 -10.27 -3.20 -30.04
C TYR A 587 -9.45 -3.42 -28.77
N ALA A 588 -8.14 -3.65 -28.93
CA ALA A 588 -7.24 -4.11 -27.88
C ALA A 588 -7.79 -5.34 -27.15
N GLY A 589 -7.88 -5.29 -25.81
CA GLY A 589 -8.42 -6.36 -24.97
C GLY A 589 -9.94 -6.51 -24.96
N GLY A 590 -10.68 -5.75 -25.79
CA GLY A 590 -12.14 -5.82 -25.89
C GLY A 590 -12.69 -7.23 -26.16
N LEU A 591 -13.99 -7.41 -25.90
CA LEU A 591 -14.66 -8.72 -25.90
C LEU A 591 -13.93 -9.72 -24.98
N GLY A 592 -13.67 -9.28 -23.75
CA GLY A 592 -13.12 -10.10 -22.66
C GLY A 592 -14.20 -10.64 -21.72
N LYS A 593 -13.79 -11.22 -20.58
CA LYS A 593 -14.70 -11.89 -19.64
C LYS A 593 -15.82 -11.01 -19.09
N THR A 594 -15.57 -9.72 -18.95
CA THR A 594 -16.53 -8.77 -18.34
C THR A 594 -17.60 -8.27 -19.31
N TRP A 595 -17.48 -8.58 -20.61
CA TRP A 595 -18.37 -8.13 -21.68
C TRP A 595 -19.61 -9.01 -21.86
N TRP A 596 -19.61 -10.21 -21.29
CA TRP A 596 -20.76 -11.10 -21.29
C TRP A 596 -21.95 -10.47 -20.57
N ASP A 597 -23.14 -10.70 -21.11
CA ASP A 597 -24.42 -10.35 -20.51
C ASP A 597 -24.63 -8.86 -20.19
N ARG A 598 -23.82 -7.97 -20.79
CA ARG A 598 -23.92 -6.52 -20.68
C ARG A 598 -24.91 -5.91 -21.65
N ASP A 599 -25.57 -4.84 -21.21
CA ASP A 599 -26.44 -4.00 -22.02
C ASP A 599 -25.59 -3.05 -22.87
N LEU A 600 -25.39 -3.39 -24.14
CA LEU A 600 -24.51 -2.64 -25.03
C LEU A 600 -25.30 -1.68 -25.92
N SER A 601 -24.97 -0.39 -25.82
CA SER A 601 -25.39 0.61 -26.81
C SER A 601 -24.30 0.81 -27.87
N ILE A 602 -24.59 1.61 -28.89
CA ILE A 602 -23.69 1.93 -30.00
C ILE A 602 -23.55 3.45 -30.16
N GLY A 603 -22.36 3.87 -30.54
CA GLY A 603 -22.10 5.25 -30.92
C GLY A 603 -20.81 5.38 -31.71
N GLY A 604 -20.54 6.57 -32.22
CA GLY A 604 -19.27 6.89 -32.87
C GLY A 604 -19.44 7.89 -34.00
N ARG A 605 -18.51 7.82 -34.97
CA ARG A 605 -18.45 8.75 -36.09
C ARG A 605 -19.14 8.16 -37.32
N VAL A 606 -19.90 9.00 -38.03
CA VAL A 606 -20.49 8.70 -39.34
C VAL A 606 -20.04 9.76 -40.34
N LEU A 607 -19.50 9.31 -41.47
CA LEU A 607 -19.13 10.17 -42.59
C LEU A 607 -20.28 10.21 -43.60
N VAL A 608 -20.79 11.40 -43.87
CA VAL A 608 -21.96 11.62 -44.73
C VAL A 608 -21.59 12.60 -45.83
N ARG A 609 -22.04 12.33 -47.06
CA ARG A 609 -21.98 13.31 -48.14
C ARG A 609 -23.16 14.25 -48.04
N ASP A 610 -22.90 15.52 -47.74
CA ASP A 610 -23.93 16.55 -47.74
C ASP A 610 -24.46 16.76 -49.17
N LYS A 611 -25.79 16.71 -49.32
CA LYS A 611 -26.44 16.74 -50.63
C LYS A 611 -26.39 18.13 -51.27
N LYS A 612 -26.36 19.19 -50.46
CA LYS A 612 -26.43 20.58 -50.95
C LYS A 612 -25.07 21.08 -51.42
N THR A 613 -24.01 20.74 -50.68
CA THR A 613 -22.64 21.23 -50.87
C THR A 613 -21.75 20.21 -51.57
N GLY A 614 -22.12 18.92 -51.57
CA GLY A 614 -21.31 17.82 -52.08
C GLY A 614 -20.10 17.46 -51.21
N LYS A 615 -19.86 18.20 -50.12
CA LYS A 615 -18.75 17.98 -49.17
C LYS A 615 -19.04 16.76 -48.30
N VAL A 616 -17.96 16.16 -47.78
CA VAL A 616 -18.06 15.09 -46.78
C VAL A 616 -18.03 15.74 -45.40
N GLU A 617 -19.00 15.42 -44.57
CA GLU A 617 -19.12 15.86 -43.19
C GLU A 617 -18.97 14.69 -42.24
N SER A 618 -18.42 14.97 -41.06
CA SER A 618 -18.42 14.04 -39.94
C SER A 618 -19.58 14.38 -39.01
N LYS A 619 -20.38 13.39 -38.64
CA LYS A 619 -21.42 13.49 -37.62
C LYS A 619 -21.18 12.47 -36.52
N LEU A 620 -21.59 12.79 -35.29
CA LEU A 620 -21.53 11.85 -34.17
C LEU A 620 -22.91 11.29 -33.91
N VAL A 621 -23.00 9.97 -33.75
CA VAL A 621 -24.22 9.26 -33.38
C VAL A 621 -24.03 8.57 -32.04
N LYS A 622 -25.05 8.61 -31.20
CA LYS A 622 -25.13 7.86 -29.94
C LYS A 622 -26.57 7.41 -29.76
N LEU A 623 -26.83 6.11 -29.71
CA LEU A 623 -28.18 5.63 -29.42
C LEU A 623 -28.43 5.63 -27.90
N GLY A 624 -29.62 6.08 -27.50
CA GLY A 624 -30.00 6.24 -26.08
C GLY A 624 -30.47 4.96 -25.38
N TRP A 625 -30.38 3.79 -26.03
CA TRP A 625 -30.83 2.52 -25.46
C TRP A 625 -29.87 1.38 -25.86
N PRO A 626 -29.79 0.29 -25.08
CA PRO A 626 -28.96 -0.86 -25.42
C PRO A 626 -29.55 -1.60 -26.63
N ILE A 627 -28.79 -1.62 -27.72
CA ILE A 627 -29.19 -2.29 -28.97
C ILE A 627 -28.63 -3.70 -29.10
N ALA A 628 -27.67 -4.06 -28.26
CA ALA A 628 -26.89 -5.28 -28.42
C ALA A 628 -26.64 -5.94 -27.06
N ARG A 629 -26.57 -7.27 -27.06
CA ARG A 629 -26.15 -8.07 -25.90
C ARG A 629 -25.37 -9.29 -26.37
N ILE A 630 -24.34 -9.66 -25.63
CA ILE A 630 -23.56 -10.89 -25.88
C ILE A 630 -23.94 -11.89 -24.79
N PRO A 631 -24.86 -12.84 -25.03
CA PRO A 631 -25.37 -13.73 -23.99
C PRO A 631 -24.36 -14.83 -23.66
N THR A 632 -24.18 -15.15 -22.36
CA THR A 632 -23.48 -16.39 -21.97
C THR A 632 -24.24 -17.63 -22.43
N LEU A 633 -23.52 -18.71 -22.70
CA LEU A 633 -24.15 -20.04 -22.78
C LEU A 633 -24.44 -20.51 -21.36
N ALA A 634 -25.65 -21.00 -21.10
CA ALA A 634 -26.03 -21.46 -19.77
C ALA A 634 -25.11 -22.59 -19.27
N GLU A 635 -24.72 -22.52 -18.00
CA GLU A 635 -23.77 -23.46 -17.38
C GLU A 635 -24.20 -24.93 -17.47
N HIS A 636 -25.52 -25.16 -17.53
CA HIS A 636 -26.15 -26.48 -17.69
C HIS A 636 -25.69 -27.25 -18.93
N PHE A 637 -25.19 -26.56 -19.96
CA PHE A 637 -24.61 -27.20 -21.15
C PHE A 637 -23.24 -27.82 -20.88
N GLY A 638 -22.64 -27.63 -19.70
CA GLY A 638 -21.38 -28.25 -19.30
C GLY A 638 -20.17 -27.60 -19.97
N ALA A 639 -19.20 -28.40 -20.42
CA ALA A 639 -17.93 -27.92 -20.96
C ALA A 639 -18.02 -26.82 -22.05
N PRO A 640 -18.99 -26.83 -22.99
CA PRO A 640 -19.17 -25.75 -23.97
C PRO A 640 -19.47 -24.35 -23.38
N SER A 641 -19.95 -24.28 -22.13
CA SER A 641 -20.23 -23.03 -21.42
C SER A 641 -19.01 -22.44 -20.69
N GLN A 642 -17.85 -23.09 -20.80
CA GLN A 642 -16.62 -22.71 -20.13
C GLN A 642 -15.62 -22.10 -21.11
N GLU A 643 -14.75 -21.21 -20.61
CA GLU A 643 -13.69 -20.57 -21.40
C GLU A 643 -12.61 -21.56 -21.90
N PRO A 644 -11.88 -21.23 -22.98
CA PRO A 644 -11.93 -19.99 -23.75
C PRO A 644 -13.07 -19.96 -24.79
N PHE A 645 -13.68 -18.80 -24.96
CA PHE A 645 -14.67 -18.55 -26.01
C PHE A 645 -14.05 -17.93 -27.25
N ASN A 646 -14.53 -18.34 -28.41
CA ASN A 646 -14.16 -17.78 -29.69
C ASN A 646 -14.79 -16.40 -29.88
N LYS A 647 -13.96 -15.36 -29.98
CA LYS A 647 -14.41 -13.97 -30.15
C LYS A 647 -15.18 -13.72 -31.46
N GLU A 648 -14.96 -14.54 -32.50
CA GLU A 648 -15.61 -14.42 -33.81
C GLU A 648 -16.97 -15.13 -33.87
N THR A 649 -17.09 -16.30 -33.25
CA THR A 649 -18.26 -17.17 -33.44
C THR A 649 -19.15 -17.30 -32.21
N GLN A 650 -18.62 -17.06 -31.00
CA GLN A 650 -19.35 -17.18 -29.74
C GLN A 650 -19.63 -15.81 -29.08
N MET A 651 -18.71 -14.86 -29.17
CA MET A 651 -18.89 -13.50 -28.62
C MET A 651 -19.54 -12.52 -29.61
N VAL A 652 -20.59 -12.97 -30.30
CA VAL A 652 -21.24 -12.18 -31.35
C VAL A 652 -22.48 -11.47 -30.78
N PRO A 653 -22.54 -10.13 -30.80
CA PRO A 653 -23.68 -9.40 -30.27
C PRO A 653 -24.97 -9.70 -31.03
N ILE A 654 -26.03 -10.01 -30.28
CA ILE A 654 -27.40 -10.14 -30.78
C ILE A 654 -28.06 -8.76 -30.73
N ILE A 655 -28.67 -8.34 -31.85
CA ILE A 655 -29.27 -7.00 -32.03
C ILE A 655 -30.76 -7.03 -32.35
N GLY A 656 -31.37 -8.22 -32.41
CA GLY A 656 -32.80 -8.35 -32.66
C GLY A 656 -33.23 -9.76 -33.02
N ILE A 657 -34.54 -9.91 -33.16
CA ILE A 657 -35.23 -11.16 -33.53
C ILE A 657 -35.89 -10.98 -34.90
N ASP A 658 -35.87 -12.04 -35.69
CA ASP A 658 -36.42 -12.13 -37.04
C ASP A 658 -36.70 -13.60 -37.38
N ASN A 659 -37.91 -14.09 -37.04
CA ASN A 659 -38.35 -15.48 -37.29
C ASN A 659 -39.07 -15.62 -38.65
N SER A 660 -38.80 -14.75 -39.62
CA SER A 660 -39.49 -14.78 -40.92
C SER A 660 -39.23 -16.08 -41.71
N ASP A 661 -38.23 -16.86 -41.33
CA ASP A 661 -37.93 -18.17 -41.88
C ASP A 661 -38.93 -19.27 -41.43
N LEU A 662 -39.60 -19.08 -40.28
CA LEU A 662 -40.54 -20.05 -39.71
C LEU A 662 -42.01 -19.81 -40.11
N PHE A 663 -42.34 -18.58 -40.48
CA PHE A 663 -43.69 -18.19 -40.87
C PHE A 663 -43.64 -17.82 -42.34
N GLU A 664 -44.39 -18.51 -43.21
CA GLU A 664 -44.53 -18.22 -44.66
C GLU A 664 -45.20 -16.85 -44.94
N GLU A 665 -44.91 -15.83 -44.15
CA GLU A 665 -45.26 -14.47 -44.48
C GLU A 665 -44.20 -13.92 -45.43
N GLN A 666 -44.48 -14.02 -46.74
CA GLN A 666 -44.04 -13.02 -47.71
C GLN A 666 -44.60 -11.65 -47.30
N LYS A 667 -44.02 -11.05 -46.26
CA LYS A 667 -44.05 -9.60 -46.15
C LYS A 667 -42.99 -9.11 -47.12
N ASP A 668 -43.43 -8.45 -48.19
CA ASP A 668 -42.56 -7.53 -48.94
C ASP A 668 -41.82 -6.69 -47.90
N ALA A 669 -40.54 -7.02 -47.66
CA ALA A 669 -39.74 -6.29 -46.71
C ALA A 669 -39.83 -4.82 -47.18
N PRO A 670 -40.31 -3.88 -46.35
CA PRO A 670 -40.46 -2.50 -46.78
C PRO A 670 -39.13 -2.09 -47.37
N ALA A 671 -39.15 -1.70 -48.65
CA ALA A 671 -37.93 -1.39 -49.38
C ALA A 671 -37.17 -0.39 -48.51
N SER A 672 -36.02 -0.81 -47.95
CA SER A 672 -35.29 -0.04 -46.93
C SER A 672 -34.84 1.34 -47.41
N GLY A 673 -35.10 1.67 -48.68
CA GLY A 673 -34.58 2.85 -49.37
C GLY A 673 -33.10 2.73 -49.68
N ILE A 674 -32.42 1.68 -49.18
CA ILE A 674 -30.99 1.47 -49.35
C ILE A 674 -30.72 0.85 -50.72
N LYS A 675 -29.99 1.58 -51.55
CA LYS A 675 -29.60 1.17 -52.91
C LYS A 675 -28.45 0.18 -52.86
N ALA A 676 -28.50 -0.84 -53.71
CA ALA A 676 -27.40 -1.79 -53.89
C ALA A 676 -26.10 -1.06 -54.28
N GLY A 677 -24.95 -1.56 -53.78
CA GLY A 677 -23.63 -0.97 -54.04
C GLY A 677 -23.28 0.25 -53.15
N THR A 678 -24.18 0.72 -52.30
CA THR A 678 -23.86 1.74 -51.29
C THR A 678 -23.19 1.13 -50.06
N PHE A 679 -22.50 1.95 -49.25
CA PHE A 679 -21.95 1.51 -47.96
C PHE A 679 -23.04 0.97 -47.03
N ALA A 680 -24.20 1.64 -46.94
CA ALA A 680 -25.30 1.18 -46.10
C ALA A 680 -25.82 -0.23 -46.47
N ALA A 681 -25.65 -0.66 -47.73
CA ALA A 681 -26.04 -2.00 -48.18
C ALA A 681 -25.15 -3.12 -47.61
N SER A 682 -23.92 -2.83 -47.17
CA SER A 682 -23.04 -3.80 -46.48
C SER A 682 -23.27 -3.87 -44.97
N GLN A 683 -24.22 -3.09 -44.45
CA GLN A 683 -24.56 -3.02 -43.03
C GLN A 683 -25.91 -3.70 -42.76
N SER A 684 -26.23 -3.96 -41.49
CA SER A 684 -27.59 -4.36 -41.13
C SER A 684 -28.59 -3.28 -41.58
N PRO A 685 -29.61 -3.60 -42.41
CA PRO A 685 -30.55 -2.60 -42.92
C PRO A 685 -31.31 -1.87 -41.81
N LYS A 686 -31.66 -2.59 -40.73
CA LYS A 686 -32.30 -2.00 -39.54
C LYS A 686 -31.36 -1.01 -38.86
N LEU A 687 -30.10 -1.39 -38.64
CA LEU A 687 -29.10 -0.51 -38.01
C LEU A 687 -28.85 0.75 -38.84
N ALA A 688 -28.63 0.60 -40.15
CA ALA A 688 -28.42 1.73 -41.06
C ALA A 688 -29.62 2.69 -41.04
N THR A 689 -30.85 2.16 -41.02
CA THR A 689 -32.07 2.97 -40.92
C THR A 689 -32.16 3.73 -39.60
N VAL A 690 -31.87 3.08 -38.47
CA VAL A 690 -31.92 3.71 -37.14
C VAL A 690 -30.89 4.84 -37.04
N ILE A 691 -29.63 4.58 -37.44
CA ILE A 691 -28.56 5.60 -37.42
C ILE A 691 -28.90 6.77 -38.35
N SER A 692 -29.45 6.48 -39.53
CA SER A 692 -29.83 7.53 -40.49
C SER A 692 -30.95 8.41 -39.95
N LYS A 693 -31.93 7.82 -39.25
CA LYS A 693 -33.00 8.58 -38.57
C LYS A 693 -32.45 9.44 -37.44
N GLU A 694 -31.59 8.87 -36.58
CA GLU A 694 -30.97 9.59 -35.46
C GLU A 694 -30.19 10.82 -35.94
N LEU A 695 -29.48 10.69 -37.05
CA LEU A 695 -28.69 11.78 -37.63
C LEU A 695 -29.47 12.69 -38.58
N ALA A 696 -30.74 12.37 -38.86
CA ALA A 696 -31.55 13.01 -39.89
C ALA A 696 -30.87 13.07 -41.28
N VAL A 697 -30.28 11.96 -41.73
CA VAL A 697 -29.59 11.82 -43.03
C VAL A 697 -30.20 10.71 -43.90
N ASP A 698 -29.91 10.73 -45.21
CA ASP A 698 -30.24 9.63 -46.12
C ASP A 698 -29.22 8.49 -45.96
N PRO A 699 -29.63 7.23 -45.71
CA PRO A 699 -28.70 6.09 -45.59
C PRO A 699 -27.82 5.91 -46.83
N ASN A 700 -28.30 6.27 -48.02
CA ASN A 700 -27.52 6.17 -49.27
C ASN A 700 -26.38 7.17 -49.37
N HIS A 701 -26.37 8.19 -48.51
CA HIS A 701 -25.34 9.23 -48.47
C HIS A 701 -24.30 8.99 -47.38
N ILE A 702 -24.51 7.97 -46.54
CA ILE A 702 -23.48 7.51 -45.62
C ILE A 702 -22.35 6.88 -46.44
N LEU A 703 -21.14 7.40 -46.28
CA LEU A 703 -19.95 6.93 -46.99
C LEU A 703 -19.21 5.88 -46.18
N ASN A 704 -19.13 6.05 -44.86
CA ASN A 704 -18.52 5.12 -43.93
C ASN A 704 -18.90 5.48 -42.48
N TRP A 705 -18.59 4.61 -41.53
CA TRP A 705 -18.66 4.90 -40.10
C TRP A 705 -17.56 4.21 -39.30
N GLU A 706 -17.30 4.72 -38.11
CA GLU A 706 -16.48 4.10 -37.07
C GLU A 706 -17.31 4.10 -35.80
N LEU A 707 -17.92 2.94 -35.54
CA LEU A 707 -18.87 2.77 -34.43
C LEU A 707 -18.33 1.75 -33.44
N GLU A 708 -18.62 2.02 -32.19
CA GLU A 708 -18.18 1.30 -31.00
C GLU A 708 -19.40 0.82 -30.23
N LEU A 709 -19.41 -0.45 -29.83
CA LEU A 709 -20.32 -0.94 -28.80
C LEU A 709 -19.73 -0.65 -27.42
N TYR A 710 -20.57 -0.15 -26.51
CA TYR A 710 -20.16 0.22 -25.17
C TYR A 710 -21.24 -0.12 -24.13
N ASP A 711 -20.82 -0.37 -22.88
CA ASP A 711 -21.75 -0.57 -21.76
C ASP A 711 -22.62 0.68 -21.55
N SER A 712 -23.93 0.50 -21.68
CA SER A 712 -24.94 1.56 -21.53
C SER A 712 -25.25 1.89 -20.07
N GLN A 713 -24.76 1.09 -19.11
CA GLN A 713 -24.92 1.39 -17.69
C GLN A 713 -24.15 2.67 -17.30
N HIS A 714 -24.88 3.70 -16.88
CA HIS A 714 -24.30 5.01 -16.51
C HIS A 714 -23.23 4.90 -15.43
N ALA A 715 -22.24 5.80 -15.47
CA ALA A 715 -21.30 5.98 -14.38
C ALA A 715 -22.03 6.50 -13.12
N GLN A 716 -21.61 6.06 -11.95
CA GLN A 716 -22.26 6.44 -10.69
C GLN A 716 -21.32 6.30 -9.49
N LEU A 717 -21.60 7.06 -8.44
CA LEU A 717 -21.04 6.85 -7.11
C LEU A 717 -21.51 5.51 -6.53
N GLY A 718 -20.64 4.85 -5.78
CA GLY A 718 -20.87 3.55 -5.16
C GLY A 718 -20.08 3.37 -3.85
N GLY A 719 -20.26 2.22 -3.21
CA GLY A 719 -19.81 2.03 -1.81
C GLY A 719 -20.87 2.51 -0.82
N LEU A 720 -20.80 2.02 0.43
CA LEU A 720 -21.78 2.39 1.48
C LEU A 720 -21.76 3.90 1.76
N ASP A 721 -20.58 4.51 1.66
CA ASP A 721 -20.35 5.93 1.91
C ASP A 721 -20.20 6.75 0.63
N LYS A 722 -20.51 6.18 -0.54
CA LYS A 722 -20.29 6.81 -1.86
C LYS A 722 -18.83 7.18 -2.12
N ASP A 723 -17.91 6.42 -1.55
CA ASP A 723 -16.47 6.61 -1.61
C ASP A 723 -15.83 6.09 -2.91
N LEU A 724 -16.61 5.42 -3.77
CA LEU A 724 -16.17 4.85 -5.06
C LEU A 724 -16.94 5.44 -6.24
N ILE A 725 -16.35 5.36 -7.43
CA ILE A 725 -17.02 5.59 -8.73
C ILE A 725 -16.94 4.32 -9.56
N PHE A 726 -18.09 3.84 -10.03
CA PHE A 726 -18.18 2.72 -10.97
C PHE A 726 -18.50 3.26 -12.37
N ALA A 727 -17.61 3.05 -13.34
CA ALA A 727 -17.76 3.55 -14.70
C ALA A 727 -17.10 2.62 -15.72
N GLY A 728 -17.58 2.64 -16.97
CA GLY A 728 -16.87 2.00 -18.08
C GLY A 728 -15.87 2.97 -18.70
N ARG A 729 -14.74 2.47 -19.22
CA ARG A 729 -13.72 3.27 -19.96
C ARG A 729 -13.01 4.33 -19.09
N ILE A 730 -12.77 4.01 -17.81
CA ILE A 730 -12.01 4.87 -16.89
C ILE A 730 -10.61 5.12 -17.46
N ASP A 731 -9.99 4.05 -17.91
CA ASP A 731 -8.73 4.03 -18.64
C ASP A 731 -8.91 4.57 -20.08
N ASP A 732 -8.29 5.69 -20.47
CA ASP A 732 -7.60 6.71 -19.63
C ASP A 732 -8.36 8.06 -19.64
N LYS A 733 -9.66 7.99 -19.89
CA LYS A 733 -10.56 9.15 -19.82
C LYS A 733 -10.55 9.85 -18.45
N LEU A 734 -10.22 9.14 -17.37
CA LEU A 734 -10.07 9.70 -16.03
C LEU A 734 -8.95 10.73 -15.97
N CYS A 735 -7.75 10.38 -16.43
CA CYS A 735 -6.63 11.31 -16.43
C CYS A 735 -6.81 12.42 -17.45
N CYS A 736 -7.33 12.12 -18.66
CA CYS A 736 -7.64 13.14 -19.65
C CYS A 736 -8.64 14.17 -19.11
N TYR A 737 -9.69 13.73 -18.42
CA TYR A 737 -10.64 14.61 -17.76
C TYR A 737 -9.94 15.49 -16.71
N ALA A 738 -9.14 14.89 -15.82
CA ALA A 738 -8.44 15.65 -14.79
C ALA A 738 -7.43 16.68 -15.36
N ALA A 739 -6.70 16.31 -16.42
CA ALA A 739 -5.73 17.19 -17.07
C ALA A 739 -6.42 18.39 -17.76
N GLN A 740 -7.55 18.14 -18.43
CA GLN A 740 -8.39 19.18 -19.03
C GLN A 740 -8.89 20.17 -17.98
N GLU A 741 -9.54 19.69 -16.91
CA GLU A 741 -10.06 20.54 -15.85
C GLU A 741 -8.93 21.33 -15.16
N ALA A 742 -7.76 20.71 -14.97
CA ALA A 742 -6.58 21.39 -14.44
C ALA A 742 -6.08 22.54 -15.32
N LEU A 743 -6.05 22.35 -16.64
CA LEU A 743 -5.66 23.38 -17.59
C LEU A 743 -6.65 24.55 -17.56
N LEU A 744 -7.96 24.27 -17.48
CA LEU A 744 -9.00 25.28 -17.37
C LEU A 744 -8.97 26.03 -16.03
N ALA A 745 -8.64 25.34 -14.94
CA ALA A 745 -8.58 25.92 -13.60
C ALA A 745 -7.28 26.69 -13.32
N SER A 746 -6.20 26.43 -14.05
CA SER A 746 -4.92 27.13 -13.89
C SER A 746 -5.04 28.59 -14.37
N PRO A 747 -4.75 29.60 -13.53
CA PRO A 747 -4.88 31.00 -13.94
C PRO A 747 -3.81 31.39 -14.96
N ASP A 748 -4.16 32.32 -15.85
CA ASP A 748 -3.27 32.81 -16.92
C ASP A 748 -1.99 33.47 -16.39
N SER A 749 -2.03 33.99 -15.16
CA SER A 749 -0.90 34.64 -14.49
C SER A 749 0.09 33.65 -13.85
N ALA A 750 -0.26 32.38 -13.69
CA ALA A 750 0.65 31.39 -13.12
C ALA A 750 1.59 30.83 -14.21
N SER A 751 2.87 30.66 -13.87
CA SER A 751 3.93 30.30 -14.83
C SER A 751 3.85 31.11 -16.15
N PRO A 752 3.89 32.46 -16.11
CA PRO A 752 3.63 33.29 -17.28
C PRO A 752 4.71 33.15 -18.38
N GLY A 753 5.88 32.60 -18.05
CA GLY A 753 6.99 32.39 -18.97
C GLY A 753 6.92 31.09 -19.77
N VAL A 754 6.00 30.17 -19.50
CA VAL A 754 5.92 28.85 -20.16
C VAL A 754 4.66 28.69 -21.01
N VAL A 755 4.59 27.62 -21.79
CA VAL A 755 3.35 27.18 -22.44
C VAL A 755 2.77 25.99 -21.68
N LYS A 756 1.51 26.07 -21.27
CA LYS A 756 0.80 24.98 -20.61
C LYS A 756 0.11 24.15 -21.69
N ILE A 757 0.33 22.83 -21.70
CA ILE A 757 -0.19 21.94 -22.74
C ILE A 757 -0.89 20.74 -22.10
N VAL A 758 -2.09 20.41 -22.61
CA VAL A 758 -2.75 19.12 -22.40
C VAL A 758 -2.79 18.35 -23.72
N GLY A 759 -2.30 17.12 -23.70
CA GLY A 759 -2.33 16.20 -24.85
C GLY A 759 -3.25 15.00 -24.58
N MET A 760 -4.10 14.67 -25.54
CA MET A 760 -4.99 13.51 -25.49
C MET A 760 -4.82 12.72 -26.78
N PHE A 761 -4.15 11.58 -26.70
CA PHE A 761 -3.86 10.74 -27.86
C PHE A 761 -4.91 9.63 -28.05
N ASP A 762 -5.00 9.13 -29.27
CA ASP A 762 -5.74 7.91 -29.62
C ASP A 762 -4.75 6.74 -29.75
N ASP A 763 -5.26 5.53 -29.93
CA ASP A 763 -4.48 4.34 -30.26
C ASP A 763 -3.44 3.88 -29.23
N GLU A 764 -3.48 4.35 -27.97
CA GLU A 764 -2.52 3.89 -26.94
C GLU A 764 -2.64 2.39 -26.74
N GLU A 765 -3.88 1.91 -26.61
CA GLU A 765 -4.25 0.53 -26.29
C GLU A 765 -3.81 -0.48 -27.36
N ILE A 766 -3.41 0.02 -28.53
CA ILE A 766 -2.88 -0.75 -29.66
C ILE A 766 -1.45 -0.36 -30.05
N GLY A 767 -0.74 0.35 -29.17
CA GLY A 767 0.70 0.65 -29.26
C GLY A 767 1.06 2.01 -29.86
N SER A 768 0.11 2.95 -29.95
CA SER A 768 0.26 4.35 -30.35
C SER A 768 0.84 4.62 -31.76
N LEU A 769 1.03 3.60 -32.60
CA LEU A 769 1.73 3.69 -33.88
C LEU A 769 0.80 4.05 -35.06
N LEU A 770 -0.04 5.07 -34.88
CA LEU A 770 -0.85 5.66 -35.93
C LEU A 770 -0.72 7.18 -35.88
N ARG A 771 -1.18 7.90 -36.93
CA ARG A 771 -0.96 9.35 -37.07
C ARG A 771 -1.54 10.19 -35.94
N GLN A 772 -2.53 9.66 -35.23
CA GLN A 772 -3.20 10.31 -34.11
C GLN A 772 -2.68 9.83 -32.74
N GLY A 773 -1.93 8.72 -32.68
CA GLY A 773 -1.34 8.22 -31.44
C GLY A 773 -0.04 8.90 -31.02
N ALA A 774 0.43 8.56 -29.82
CA ALA A 774 1.55 9.24 -29.16
C ALA A 774 2.91 9.02 -29.83
N ARG A 775 3.06 7.98 -30.67
CA ARG A 775 4.25 7.76 -31.49
C ARG A 775 4.26 8.62 -32.76
N SER A 776 3.18 9.35 -33.04
CA SER A 776 3.10 10.29 -34.16
C SER A 776 3.89 11.57 -33.90
N ASN A 777 3.94 12.44 -34.91
CA ASN A 777 4.53 13.79 -34.77
C ASN A 777 3.53 14.83 -34.23
N LEU A 778 2.37 14.45 -33.70
CA LEU A 778 1.35 15.43 -33.32
C LEU A 778 1.88 16.43 -32.28
N LEU A 779 2.38 15.95 -31.14
CA LEU A 779 2.92 16.84 -30.11
C LEU A 779 4.19 17.58 -30.55
N SER A 780 5.14 16.88 -31.17
CA SER A 780 6.37 17.53 -31.65
C SER A 780 6.05 18.66 -32.65
N SER A 781 5.13 18.42 -33.58
CA SER A 781 4.70 19.44 -34.55
C SER A 781 4.01 20.62 -33.88
N VAL A 782 3.21 20.40 -32.83
CA VAL A 782 2.61 21.52 -32.07
C VAL A 782 3.70 22.33 -31.37
N MET A 783 4.64 21.68 -30.68
CA MET A 783 5.75 22.35 -29.99
C MET A 783 6.62 23.15 -30.96
N GLU A 784 6.98 22.55 -32.10
CA GLU A 784 7.75 23.20 -33.19
C GLU A 784 7.06 24.46 -33.68
N ARG A 785 5.74 24.39 -33.96
CA ARG A 785 4.97 25.51 -34.50
C ARG A 785 4.76 26.63 -33.48
N ILE A 786 4.60 26.29 -32.20
CA ILE A 786 4.55 27.29 -31.11
C ILE A 786 5.91 27.99 -31.00
N THR A 787 7.00 27.23 -30.99
CA THR A 787 8.36 27.76 -30.89
C THR A 787 8.70 28.66 -32.08
N GLU A 788 8.36 28.24 -33.30
CA GLU A 788 8.54 29.01 -34.52
C GLU A 788 7.76 30.33 -34.49
N ALA A 789 6.51 30.32 -34.02
CA ALA A 789 5.63 31.49 -34.07
C ALA A 789 6.13 32.69 -33.26
N PHE A 790 6.97 32.48 -32.24
CA PHE A 790 7.53 33.54 -31.39
C PHE A 790 9.04 33.78 -31.58
N ALA A 791 9.69 33.01 -32.46
CA ALA A 791 11.13 33.10 -32.68
C ALA A 791 11.46 34.23 -33.66
N THR A 792 12.51 35.02 -33.36
CA THR A 792 13.07 35.96 -34.35
C THR A 792 13.80 35.21 -35.48
N ASN A 793 14.54 34.16 -35.12
CA ASN A 793 15.15 33.22 -36.05
C ASN A 793 14.85 31.80 -35.56
N TYR A 794 14.05 31.06 -36.31
CA TYR A 794 13.75 29.66 -36.00
C TYR A 794 14.87 28.74 -36.50
N GLY A 795 15.18 27.70 -35.75
CA GLY A 795 16.22 26.72 -36.08
C GLY A 795 16.39 25.68 -34.97
N PRO A 796 17.28 24.69 -35.18
CA PRO A 796 17.44 23.57 -34.27
C PRO A 796 17.86 23.99 -32.86
N ASN A 797 18.64 25.07 -32.71
CA ASN A 797 19.09 25.53 -31.39
C ASN A 797 17.94 25.99 -30.49
N VAL A 798 17.04 26.84 -30.98
CA VAL A 798 15.93 27.37 -30.15
C VAL A 798 14.88 26.29 -29.85
N LEU A 799 14.66 25.36 -30.79
CA LEU A 799 13.80 24.21 -30.56
C LEU A 799 14.41 23.26 -29.53
N ALA A 800 15.68 22.90 -29.66
CA ALA A 800 16.37 22.02 -28.70
C ALA A 800 16.40 22.65 -27.30
N GLN A 801 16.61 23.97 -27.21
CA GLN A 801 16.52 24.71 -25.95
C GLN A 801 15.11 24.65 -25.34
N THR A 802 14.08 24.85 -26.17
CA THR A 802 12.68 24.74 -25.72
C THR A 802 12.39 23.34 -25.17
N VAL A 803 12.81 22.29 -25.89
CA VAL A 803 12.60 20.89 -25.47
C VAL A 803 13.35 20.57 -24.18
N ALA A 804 14.61 21.01 -24.04
CA ALA A 804 15.39 20.79 -22.82
C ALA A 804 14.75 21.46 -21.59
N ASN A 805 14.17 22.65 -21.79
CA ASN A 805 13.43 23.39 -20.77
C ASN A 805 11.98 22.91 -20.62
N SER A 806 11.53 21.87 -21.33
CA SER A 806 10.17 21.34 -21.22
C SER A 806 10.11 20.10 -20.34
N PHE A 807 8.92 19.79 -19.85
CA PHE A 807 8.69 18.62 -19.01
C PHE A 807 7.32 17.99 -19.30
N LEU A 808 7.30 16.66 -19.42
CA LEU A 808 6.10 15.86 -19.67
C LEU A 808 5.70 15.07 -18.43
N VAL A 809 4.49 15.32 -17.95
CA VAL A 809 3.75 14.37 -17.11
C VAL A 809 2.95 13.48 -18.05
N SER A 810 3.47 12.28 -18.30
CA SER A 810 2.74 11.18 -18.94
C SER A 810 1.70 10.69 -17.94
N SER A 811 0.47 11.11 -18.17
CA SER A 811 -0.65 10.96 -17.27
C SER A 811 -1.54 9.84 -17.74
N ASP A 812 -1.34 8.66 -17.17
CA ASP A 812 -2.07 7.45 -17.46
C ASP A 812 -2.52 6.82 -16.13
N VAL A 813 -3.72 6.23 -16.09
CA VAL A 813 -4.25 5.57 -14.90
C VAL A 813 -3.27 4.54 -14.35
N CYS A 814 -3.27 4.35 -13.03
CA CYS A 814 -2.42 3.36 -12.38
C CYS A 814 -3.24 2.32 -11.61
N HIS A 815 -2.59 1.24 -11.19
CA HIS A 815 -3.27 0.15 -10.51
C HIS A 815 -3.40 0.45 -9.01
N ALA A 816 -4.60 0.82 -8.56
CA ALA A 816 -4.92 0.82 -7.13
C ALA A 816 -4.77 -0.59 -6.56
N VAL A 817 -4.35 -0.69 -5.30
CA VAL A 817 -4.20 -1.97 -4.60
C VAL A 817 -5.53 -2.69 -4.52
N ASN A 818 -5.61 -3.87 -5.12
CA ASN A 818 -6.78 -4.72 -5.02
C ASN A 818 -6.62 -5.62 -3.79
N PRO A 819 -7.44 -5.45 -2.74
CA PRO A 819 -7.29 -6.20 -1.50
C PRO A 819 -7.49 -7.72 -1.67
N ASN A 820 -8.16 -8.14 -2.74
CA ASN A 820 -8.38 -9.55 -3.04
C ASN A 820 -7.17 -10.22 -3.71
N PHE A 821 -6.15 -9.44 -4.10
CA PHE A 821 -4.98 -9.92 -4.85
C PHE A 821 -3.68 -9.27 -4.33
N LEU A 822 -3.55 -9.04 -3.02
CA LEU A 822 -2.37 -8.35 -2.45
C LEU A 822 -1.03 -8.94 -2.90
N GLY A 823 -0.96 -10.26 -3.12
CA GLY A 823 0.25 -10.94 -3.57
C GLY A 823 0.82 -10.49 -4.92
N VAL A 824 0.05 -9.82 -5.79
CA VAL A 824 0.55 -9.31 -7.08
C VAL A 824 1.08 -7.86 -7.02
N TYR A 825 0.84 -7.15 -5.91
CA TYR A 825 1.31 -5.77 -5.73
C TYR A 825 2.66 -5.73 -5.04
N LEU A 826 3.52 -4.78 -5.41
CA LEU A 826 4.78 -4.54 -4.71
C LEU A 826 4.50 -3.75 -3.43
N GLU A 827 5.00 -4.27 -2.32
CA GLU A 827 4.91 -3.59 -1.04
C GLU A 827 5.51 -2.18 -1.09
N ASN A 828 4.87 -1.23 -0.41
CA ASN A 828 5.19 0.22 -0.43
C ASN A 828 5.00 0.93 -1.78
N HIS A 829 4.62 0.21 -2.85
CA HIS A 829 4.39 0.76 -4.19
C HIS A 829 3.00 0.33 -4.72
N ALA A 830 2.02 0.35 -3.82
CA ALA A 830 0.66 -0.11 -4.06
C ALA A 830 -0.32 1.03 -3.67
N PRO A 831 -0.67 1.92 -4.61
CA PRO A 831 -1.45 3.12 -4.32
C PRO A 831 -2.87 2.74 -3.91
N ARG A 832 -3.49 3.56 -3.05
CA ARG A 832 -4.86 3.42 -2.57
C ARG A 832 -5.76 4.46 -3.25
N LEU A 833 -7.05 4.13 -3.37
CA LEU A 833 -8.06 5.08 -3.84
C LEU A 833 -8.25 6.23 -2.83
N ASN A 834 -8.69 7.40 -3.32
CA ASN A 834 -9.01 8.60 -2.53
C ASN A 834 -7.82 9.22 -1.75
N VAL A 835 -6.58 8.94 -2.16
CA VAL A 835 -5.37 9.47 -1.49
C VAL A 835 -4.67 10.51 -2.35
N GLY A 836 -4.45 10.21 -3.63
CA GLY A 836 -3.77 11.09 -4.57
C GLY A 836 -3.25 10.36 -5.80
N VAL A 837 -2.71 11.13 -6.75
CA VAL A 837 -2.06 10.60 -7.96
C VAL A 837 -0.86 9.72 -7.56
N ALA A 838 -0.64 8.60 -8.25
CA ALA A 838 0.55 7.79 -8.05
C ALA A 838 1.57 8.06 -9.14
N VAL A 839 2.83 8.18 -8.74
CA VAL A 839 3.97 8.13 -9.66
C VAL A 839 4.26 6.66 -9.99
N SER A 840 4.25 6.33 -11.27
CA SER A 840 4.56 5.00 -11.80
C SER A 840 6.05 4.89 -12.09
N THR A 841 6.73 3.97 -11.44
CA THR A 841 8.16 3.69 -11.64
C THR A 841 8.37 2.30 -12.20
N ASP A 842 9.34 2.15 -13.10
CA ASP A 842 9.73 0.85 -13.65
C ASP A 842 11.21 0.88 -14.08
N SER A 843 11.98 -0.14 -13.69
CA SER A 843 13.41 -0.20 -13.98
C SER A 843 13.75 -0.64 -15.41
N ASN A 844 12.76 -1.08 -16.19
CA ASN A 844 12.93 -1.66 -17.53
C ASN A 844 12.41 -0.73 -18.64
N GLY A 845 12.12 0.53 -18.32
CA GLY A 845 11.72 1.55 -19.30
C GLY A 845 10.27 1.40 -19.80
N HIS A 846 9.42 0.67 -19.07
CA HIS A 846 7.97 0.72 -19.30
C HIS A 846 7.39 2.09 -18.93
N MET A 847 8.05 2.78 -17.99
CA MET A 847 7.79 4.15 -17.54
C MET A 847 9.04 5.01 -17.79
N THR A 848 8.86 6.32 -17.92
CA THR A 848 9.93 7.33 -18.08
C THR A 848 10.53 7.80 -16.76
N THR A 849 9.85 7.52 -15.66
CA THR A 849 10.17 8.09 -14.35
C THR A 849 11.60 7.75 -13.90
N ASP A 850 12.34 8.78 -13.51
CA ASP A 850 13.66 8.69 -12.89
C ASP A 850 13.70 9.52 -11.59
N SER A 851 14.87 9.59 -10.94
CA SER A 851 15.01 10.32 -9.67
C SER A 851 14.79 11.83 -9.81
N VAL A 852 15.17 12.43 -10.93
CA VAL A 852 15.03 13.88 -11.16
C VAL A 852 13.58 14.21 -11.44
N SER A 853 12.94 13.45 -12.32
CA SER A 853 11.53 13.66 -12.68
C SER A 853 10.59 13.40 -11.50
N HIS A 854 10.89 12.40 -10.67
CA HIS A 854 10.18 12.16 -9.41
C HIS A 854 10.35 13.30 -8.40
N ALA A 855 11.57 13.83 -8.24
CA ALA A 855 11.84 14.94 -7.33
C ALA A 855 11.12 16.22 -7.77
N LEU A 856 11.10 16.52 -9.08
CA LEU A 856 10.41 17.68 -9.65
C LEU A 856 8.90 17.61 -9.37
N LEU A 857 8.25 16.47 -9.65
CA LEU A 857 6.82 16.34 -9.42
C LEU A 857 6.49 16.30 -7.91
N SER A 858 7.36 15.74 -7.08
CA SER A 858 7.23 15.80 -5.62
C SER A 858 7.28 17.24 -5.10
N ARG A 859 8.14 18.07 -5.66
CA ARG A 859 8.23 19.49 -5.33
C ARG A 859 6.96 20.26 -5.74
N VAL A 860 6.38 19.92 -6.88
CA VAL A 860 5.07 20.43 -7.32
C VAL A 860 3.96 19.98 -6.37
N ALA A 861 3.96 18.72 -5.95
CA ALA A 861 2.97 18.18 -5.02
C ALA A 861 3.05 18.89 -3.65
N GLU A 862 4.25 19.15 -3.13
CA GLU A 862 4.48 19.93 -1.92
C GLU A 862 3.87 21.34 -2.04
N ARG A 863 4.19 22.07 -3.12
CA ARG A 863 3.69 23.44 -3.34
C ARG A 863 2.17 23.51 -3.51
N SER A 864 1.56 22.47 -4.08
CA SER A 864 0.11 22.39 -4.28
C SER A 864 -0.65 21.75 -3.11
N GLY A 865 0.05 21.26 -2.08
CA GLY A 865 -0.55 20.49 -0.99
C GLY A 865 -1.21 19.20 -1.46
N SER A 866 -0.67 18.58 -2.51
CA SER A 866 -1.13 17.30 -3.06
C SER A 866 -0.32 16.14 -2.47
N THR A 867 -0.97 14.99 -2.30
CA THR A 867 -0.28 13.76 -1.88
C THR A 867 0.08 12.96 -3.12
N LEU A 868 1.36 12.58 -3.25
CA LEU A 868 1.78 11.59 -4.25
C LEU A 868 1.85 10.20 -3.61
N GLN A 869 1.47 9.21 -4.39
CA GLN A 869 1.69 7.80 -4.09
C GLN A 869 2.76 7.23 -5.02
N LEU A 870 3.16 5.98 -4.77
CA LEU A 870 4.07 5.24 -5.64
C LEU A 870 3.38 3.99 -6.17
N PHE A 871 3.58 3.72 -7.46
CA PHE A 871 3.25 2.45 -8.08
C PHE A 871 4.48 1.87 -8.78
N GLN A 872 4.77 0.60 -8.50
CA GLN A 872 5.77 -0.17 -9.23
C GLN A 872 5.37 -1.63 -9.18
N ILE A 873 5.56 -2.35 -10.28
CA ILE A 873 5.32 -3.78 -10.32
C ILE A 873 6.34 -4.54 -9.46
N ARG A 874 5.96 -5.73 -9.00
CA ARG A 874 6.94 -6.67 -8.43
C ARG A 874 7.94 -7.11 -9.50
N ASN A 875 9.15 -7.45 -9.06
CA ASN A 875 10.21 -7.93 -9.97
C ASN A 875 9.82 -9.19 -10.76
N ASP A 876 8.91 -10.02 -10.22
CA ASP A 876 8.40 -11.26 -10.81
C ASP A 876 7.06 -11.06 -11.56
N SER A 877 6.64 -9.82 -11.78
CA SER A 877 5.41 -9.47 -12.48
C SER A 877 5.68 -8.86 -13.87
N ARG A 878 4.61 -8.52 -14.60
CA ARG A 878 4.67 -7.86 -15.90
C ARG A 878 4.03 -6.48 -15.82
N SER A 879 4.70 -5.47 -16.38
CA SER A 879 4.16 -4.12 -16.51
C SER A 879 3.43 -3.95 -17.84
N GLY A 880 2.42 -3.09 -17.85
CA GLY A 880 1.97 -2.40 -19.07
C GLY A 880 3.00 -1.35 -19.51
N GLY A 881 2.77 -0.72 -20.65
CA GLY A 881 3.47 0.50 -21.05
C GLY A 881 2.49 1.67 -21.04
N THR A 882 3.00 2.86 -21.29
CA THR A 882 2.23 4.11 -21.43
C THR A 882 2.73 4.90 -22.64
N ILE A 883 2.15 6.08 -22.88
CA ILE A 883 2.69 7.01 -23.88
C ILE A 883 4.04 7.62 -23.50
N GLY A 884 4.44 7.60 -22.22
CA GLY A 884 5.59 8.31 -21.68
C GLY A 884 6.88 8.01 -22.44
N PRO A 885 7.35 6.74 -22.44
CA PRO A 885 8.60 6.39 -23.14
C PRO A 885 8.52 6.69 -24.63
N MET A 886 7.34 6.52 -25.23
CA MET A 886 7.11 6.73 -26.65
C MET A 886 7.26 8.20 -27.06
N THR A 887 6.67 9.11 -26.29
CA THR A 887 6.71 10.55 -26.52
C THR A 887 8.04 11.15 -26.10
N SER A 888 8.55 10.78 -24.92
CA SER A 888 9.85 11.26 -24.41
C SER A 888 10.98 10.89 -25.37
N ALA A 889 11.07 9.64 -25.81
CA ALA A 889 12.13 9.22 -26.75
C ALA A 889 12.01 9.87 -28.12
N ARG A 890 10.78 10.16 -28.58
CA ARG A 890 10.55 10.81 -29.88
C ARG A 890 10.96 12.29 -29.88
N ILE A 891 10.74 12.99 -28.78
CA ILE A 891 10.97 14.44 -28.67
C ILE A 891 12.34 14.73 -28.04
N GLY A 892 12.86 13.84 -27.18
CA GLY A 892 14.05 14.06 -26.35
C GLY A 892 13.75 14.88 -25.09
N MET A 893 12.55 14.73 -24.52
CA MET A 893 12.04 15.57 -23.42
C MET A 893 12.04 14.83 -22.08
N ARG A 894 12.41 15.54 -21.00
CA ARG A 894 12.31 15.03 -19.61
C ARG A 894 10.86 14.66 -19.30
N SER A 895 10.66 13.51 -18.66
CA SER A 895 9.33 12.93 -18.48
C SER A 895 9.19 12.16 -17.18
N ILE A 896 7.97 12.11 -16.67
CA ILE A 896 7.52 11.29 -15.55
C ILE A 896 6.21 10.61 -15.93
N ASP A 897 6.03 9.36 -15.52
CA ASP A 897 4.74 8.69 -15.59
C ASP A 897 4.04 8.80 -14.23
N ALA A 898 2.87 9.42 -14.21
CA ALA A 898 2.08 9.58 -13.00
C ALA A 898 0.60 9.75 -13.33
N GLY A 899 -0.27 8.98 -12.70
CA GLY A 899 -1.71 9.13 -12.90
C GLY A 899 -2.57 8.48 -11.83
N ILE A 900 -3.86 8.44 -12.11
CA ILE A 900 -4.88 8.30 -11.08
C ILE A 900 -5.15 6.81 -10.80
N PRO A 901 -5.14 6.36 -9.53
CA PRO A 901 -5.37 4.95 -9.21
C PRO A 901 -6.79 4.47 -9.56
N GLN A 902 -6.86 3.27 -10.14
CA GLN A 902 -8.10 2.54 -10.35
C GLN A 902 -7.96 1.04 -10.09
N LEU A 903 -9.09 0.39 -9.79
CA LEU A 903 -9.25 -1.05 -9.80
C LEU A 903 -9.79 -1.51 -11.16
N SER A 904 -9.55 -2.79 -11.48
CA SER A 904 -10.16 -3.46 -12.63
C SER A 904 -9.90 -2.75 -13.98
N MET A 905 -8.68 -2.24 -14.17
CA MET A 905 -8.20 -1.71 -15.45
C MET A 905 -8.50 -2.70 -16.60
N HIS A 906 -8.89 -2.17 -17.76
CA HIS A 906 -9.35 -2.93 -18.94
C HIS A 906 -10.67 -3.73 -18.77
N SER A 907 -11.38 -3.63 -17.64
CA SER A 907 -12.76 -4.13 -17.53
C SER A 907 -13.73 -3.25 -18.33
N ILE A 908 -14.83 -3.83 -18.84
CA ILE A 908 -15.93 -3.03 -19.42
C ILE A 908 -16.52 -2.04 -18.38
N ARG A 909 -16.37 -2.36 -17.10
CA ARG A 909 -16.74 -1.51 -15.97
C ARG A 909 -15.69 -1.63 -14.86
N ALA A 910 -14.99 -0.53 -14.61
CA ALA A 910 -13.91 -0.40 -13.66
C ALA A 910 -14.34 0.47 -12.46
N THR A 911 -13.43 0.65 -11.50
CA THR A 911 -13.68 1.40 -10.27
C THR A 911 -12.53 2.34 -9.95
N THR A 912 -12.81 3.59 -9.56
CA THR A 912 -11.83 4.51 -8.96
C THR A 912 -12.43 5.12 -7.67
N GLY A 913 -11.67 5.88 -6.90
CA GLY A 913 -12.18 6.59 -5.74
C GLY A 913 -13.03 7.79 -6.14
N SER A 914 -14.02 8.14 -5.31
CA SER A 914 -14.87 9.31 -5.53
C SER A 914 -14.10 10.64 -5.57
N LEU A 915 -13.01 10.76 -4.82
CA LEU A 915 -12.18 11.97 -4.75
C LEU A 915 -11.08 11.99 -5.82
N ASP A 916 -10.75 10.83 -6.39
CA ASP A 916 -9.60 10.65 -7.27
C ASP A 916 -9.63 11.53 -8.54
N PRO A 917 -10.77 11.76 -9.22
CA PRO A 917 -10.84 12.73 -10.32
C PRO A 917 -10.35 14.13 -9.90
N GLY A 918 -10.85 14.64 -8.77
CA GLY A 918 -10.51 15.97 -8.28
C GLY A 918 -9.12 16.07 -7.64
N LEU A 919 -8.60 14.98 -7.06
CA LEU A 919 -7.21 14.88 -6.62
C LEU A 919 -6.25 14.96 -7.82
N GLY A 920 -6.61 14.35 -8.95
CA GLY A 920 -5.91 14.52 -10.23
C GLY A 920 -5.89 15.98 -10.69
N VAL A 921 -7.07 16.63 -10.71
CA VAL A 921 -7.19 18.06 -11.07
C VAL A 921 -6.29 18.92 -10.19
N LYS A 922 -6.28 18.67 -8.88
CA LYS A 922 -5.46 19.42 -7.93
C LYS A 922 -3.97 19.34 -8.25
N LEU A 923 -3.44 18.13 -8.48
CA LEU A 923 -2.02 17.95 -8.79
C LEU A 923 -1.65 18.55 -10.15
N PHE A 924 -2.41 18.25 -11.20
CA PHE A 924 -2.09 18.75 -12.55
C PHE A 924 -2.22 20.26 -12.65
N LYS A 925 -3.17 20.87 -11.94
CA LYS A 925 -3.25 22.34 -11.81
C LYS A 925 -2.01 22.86 -11.10
N GLY A 926 -1.61 22.21 -10.00
CA GLY A 926 -0.37 22.53 -9.29
C GLY A 926 0.86 22.48 -10.20
N PHE A 927 0.95 21.47 -11.08
CA PHE A 927 2.01 21.37 -12.08
C PHE A 927 2.01 22.58 -13.01
N PHE A 928 0.87 22.93 -13.62
CA PHE A 928 0.80 24.12 -14.47
C PHE A 928 1.09 25.44 -13.73
N ASP A 929 0.69 25.53 -12.46
CA ASP A 929 0.86 26.75 -11.68
C ASP A 929 2.30 26.98 -11.21
N HIS A 930 3.01 25.90 -10.89
CA HIS A 930 4.31 25.95 -10.22
C HIS A 930 5.47 25.48 -11.10
N TYR A 931 5.22 24.93 -12.31
CA TYR A 931 6.29 24.37 -13.14
C TYR A 931 7.44 25.34 -13.37
N GLU A 932 7.17 26.60 -13.75
CA GLU A 932 8.23 27.56 -14.09
C GLU A 932 9.17 27.84 -12.92
N GLU A 933 8.65 27.94 -11.70
CA GLU A 933 9.47 28.19 -10.52
C GLU A 933 10.19 26.93 -10.04
N VAL A 934 9.54 25.77 -10.12
CA VAL A 934 10.14 24.49 -9.73
C VAL A 934 11.24 24.10 -10.69
N ASP A 935 11.05 24.23 -12.01
CA ASP A 935 12.06 23.87 -13.02
C ASP A 935 13.38 24.63 -12.83
N LYS A 936 13.32 25.89 -12.38
CA LYS A 936 14.50 26.69 -12.01
C LYS A 936 15.30 26.09 -10.87
N GLU A 937 14.67 25.35 -9.95
CA GLU A 937 15.35 24.61 -8.88
C GLU A 937 16.17 23.42 -9.42
N PHE A 938 15.87 22.96 -10.65
CA PHE A 938 16.49 21.80 -11.32
C PHE A 938 17.29 22.17 -12.57
N ALA A 939 17.67 23.44 -12.76
CA ALA A 939 18.31 23.92 -13.99
C ALA A 939 19.65 23.25 -14.36
N ASP A 940 20.30 22.58 -13.40
CA ASP A 940 21.55 21.85 -13.61
C ASP A 940 21.36 20.40 -14.12
N PHE A 941 20.10 19.95 -14.29
CA PHE A 941 19.71 18.61 -14.78
C PHE A 941 18.97 18.68 -16.12
#